data_AF-A0A5J6P6W5-F1
#
_entry.id   AF-A0A5J6P6W5-F1
#
_cell.length_a   1.000
_cell.length_b   1.000
_cell.length_c   1.000
_cell.angle_alpha   90.00
_cell.angle_beta   90.00
_cell.angle_gamma   90.00
#
_symmetry.space_group_name_H-M   'P 1'
#
loop_
_entity.id
_entity.type
_entity.pdbx_description
1 polymer ?
#
loop_
_entity_poly.entity_id
_entity_poly.type
_entity_poly.pdbx_seq_one_letter_code
_entity_poly.pdbx_strand_id
1 'polypeptide(L)'
;MKKLLQVSMLSSGIALGLMASSAAIAQGACSIGLQTENNWGSGAQYKVTVTNTGAAKTSWELCWNFAGSETVSSLWEGTYTQTGNKVCVKNVGYNGNLPASGTVSFGYIATNPGAAPVGYTLNGVACGGTASSSSVASSVASSVVSSASSSVAPVNAARWLLDTANSNFYFTSVKKSTAGVETPENFTFTQLQGTVSSSGLATLTIPLSSISTNNTVRDPRMQSMLFESAYLPNLHFTTQLDLAALDAQAPGSIKVQSVTGNLVLHGVVKSIVFDAVLMKHANNSISVSPRKPIVINSVDFDMAAGVEALRAIASLSTIGEKVPVYFKMFLKGDNPTNVPAISLPTAPITPSGLTGTVVASGTSLNWADVSSNETGFLVRRKGADGRWATASNLSANSVSYMDALTLSGSYDYKVLSYTDSIPSAATAPITLVIDNGSSSSASSTSVTSSVSSVSSSVRSSVGSSSSAGPIVGNAANGSSLWQQRCYGCHGDTEKFTDGSFAIPVNPNRAYYYQTKGEQLALRDYIAKYMPQGEAGSLTAQNAADLEAFLFTKRAPSDGIPDNSIASFSCPSTATAPGQRVLRLLTRAEYQRSVRDLVNYQQDVISRLPDDAISGAFQNNNQLLVDSARYTSYVSTAERIADDVATRWNAVLACTPGAAGCTDKLVTDLGQRIFRRPLSATEKTDYLALAKGTADGRTEAEGMKVALAAMLSSPQFLYRSELGELSSGSIYKLNAYEIATYLAYTFTGSTPDANLIAAAARGDLNTAAGIRAQAATLMNSANTKVLMGELVNRWLGTEKLATQNKVGVANFATLAGDMQLELGKNFSAAVLDSTSTFATVYNPNFTYVNQRLATHYGLTYSGTADADGFVKANTSDRGGILVSGAFMSRYARDNDANLITRAVAVRRKLMCQDIPEPPSGVSLDREALAKKHAAFFADPKTTERMIADKITEPTTCSNCHLEIINPLGGGMENFDATGRVRTSDLRGNAIDASAVFFSPYQKLQFTNDPDRVIYKPEIVFNGAKDLARLMVEQPDISKQAKACLATQFVSFSSGVSSLFLIDKDKTREVPFNMSDAEKTAYRCNIEKLTNVLNTSGPRAMLQEIPALDSVIYRQEWAR
;
A
#
# COMPACT_ATOMS: atom_id res chain seq x y z
N MET A 1 -29.46 40.67 20.58
CA MET A 1 -29.63 41.20 21.95
C MET A 1 -28.45 40.67 22.77
N LYS A 2 -27.51 41.50 23.26
CA LYS A 2 -27.50 42.14 24.59
C LYS A 2 -27.75 41.19 25.80
N LYS A 3 -26.65 40.89 26.52
CA LYS A 3 -26.45 40.61 27.97
C LYS A 3 -27.53 39.88 28.81
N LEU A 4 -27.09 38.87 29.58
CA LEU A 4 -27.27 38.69 31.04
C LEU A 4 -26.26 37.61 31.53
N LEU A 5 -25.32 37.96 32.43
CA LEU A 5 -25.18 37.59 33.86
C LEU A 5 -25.19 36.06 34.18
N GLN A 6 -24.25 35.41 34.90
CA GLN A 6 -23.16 35.74 35.86
C GLN A 6 -23.55 35.78 37.37
N VAL A 7 -22.63 35.26 38.24
CA VAL A 7 -22.64 35.23 39.74
C VAL A 7 -23.60 34.16 40.32
N SER A 8 -23.37 33.43 41.44
CA SER A 8 -22.39 33.42 42.58
C SER A 8 -21.62 32.07 42.68
N MET A 9 -20.93 31.56 43.74
CA MET A 9 -20.40 31.94 45.09
C MET A 9 -19.32 30.86 45.46
N LEU A 10 -18.26 30.94 46.29
CA LEU A 10 -17.69 31.82 47.35
C LEU A 10 -17.80 31.35 48.84
N SER A 11 -16.90 30.47 49.31
CA SER A 11 -16.41 30.39 50.73
C SER A 11 -15.21 29.42 50.93
N SER A 12 -14.44 29.42 52.04
CA SER A 12 -13.52 30.48 52.54
C SER A 12 -12.66 30.01 53.74
N GLY A 13 -11.36 30.36 53.79
CA GLY A 13 -10.43 30.08 54.92
C GLY A 13 -9.84 28.65 54.94
N ILE A 14 -8.87 28.25 55.78
CA ILE A 14 -8.01 28.91 56.80
C ILE A 14 -6.93 27.86 57.21
N ALA A 15 -5.69 28.12 57.65
CA ALA A 15 -4.74 29.24 57.54
C ALA A 15 -3.32 28.78 58.04
N LEU A 16 -2.33 29.69 58.09
CA LEU A 16 -0.95 29.55 58.62
C LEU A 16 0.03 28.66 57.81
N GLY A 17 1.29 29.14 57.70
CA GLY A 17 2.32 28.53 56.86
C GLY A 17 3.42 27.79 57.61
N LEU A 18 4.30 27.15 56.84
CA LEU A 18 5.60 26.65 57.29
C LEU A 18 6.60 26.80 56.13
N MET A 19 7.67 27.57 56.35
CA MET A 19 8.77 27.70 55.39
C MET A 19 9.64 26.44 55.46
N ALA A 20 9.37 25.45 54.61
CA ALA A 20 10.26 24.32 54.39
C ALA A 20 11.26 24.68 53.27
N SER A 21 12.48 25.02 53.65
CA SER A 21 13.58 25.30 52.71
C SER A 21 14.04 24.02 52.01
N SER A 22 13.31 23.60 50.97
CA SER A 22 13.73 22.54 50.07
C SER A 22 15.08 22.89 49.44
N ALA A 23 16.13 22.16 49.81
CA ALA A 23 17.42 22.29 49.14
C ALA A 23 17.24 22.00 47.64
N ALA A 24 17.78 22.86 46.79
CA ALA A 24 17.78 22.64 45.35
C ALA A 24 18.65 21.41 45.05
N ILE A 25 18.00 20.26 44.83
CA ILE A 25 18.65 19.09 44.23
C ILE A 25 19.21 19.56 42.88
N ALA A 26 20.48 19.28 42.62
CA ALA A 26 21.10 19.59 41.34
C ALA A 26 20.39 18.80 40.23
N GLN A 27 19.47 19.46 39.51
CA GLN A 27 18.81 18.86 38.36
C GLN A 27 19.87 18.51 37.32
N GLY A 28 19.88 17.24 36.88
CA GLY A 28 20.66 16.85 35.73
C GLY A 28 20.29 17.66 34.49
N ALA A 29 21.20 17.74 33.52
CA ALA A 29 20.94 18.46 32.28
C ALA A 29 19.79 17.86 31.45
N CYS A 30 19.47 16.58 31.66
CA CYS A 30 18.36 15.89 31.03
C CYS A 30 17.81 14.74 31.88
N SER A 31 16.68 14.19 31.43
CA SER A 31 16.20 12.84 31.76
C SER A 31 16.09 12.02 30.47
N ILE A 32 16.30 10.69 30.57
CA ILE A 32 16.35 9.77 29.43
C ILE A 32 15.31 8.65 29.60
N GLY A 33 14.43 8.52 28.61
CA GLY A 33 13.61 7.33 28.41
C GLY A 33 14.21 6.47 27.30
N LEU A 34 14.59 5.22 27.60
CA LEU A 34 15.01 4.23 26.62
C LEU A 34 13.92 3.15 26.51
N GLN A 35 13.36 2.97 25.31
CA GLN A 35 12.33 1.97 25.01
C GLN A 35 12.87 1.00 23.96
N THR A 36 12.74 -0.30 24.20
CA THR A 36 12.96 -1.33 23.17
C THR A 36 11.69 -1.43 22.33
N GLU A 37 11.79 -1.10 21.04
CA GLU A 37 10.66 -1.20 20.08
C GLU A 37 10.57 -2.62 19.48
N ASN A 38 11.73 -3.27 19.25
CA ASN A 38 11.82 -4.64 18.75
C ASN A 38 13.17 -5.27 19.16
N ASN A 39 13.23 -6.58 19.38
CA ASN A 39 14.47 -7.31 19.68
C ASN A 39 14.42 -8.71 19.05
N TRP A 40 15.46 -9.04 18.28
CA TRP A 40 15.62 -10.30 17.56
C TRP A 40 16.95 -11.01 17.91
N GLY A 41 17.43 -10.81 19.14
CA GLY A 41 18.60 -11.48 19.74
C GLY A 41 19.93 -10.96 19.22
N SER A 42 20.20 -11.15 17.93
CA SER A 42 21.40 -10.65 17.24
C SER A 42 21.39 -9.13 17.05
N GLY A 43 20.23 -8.49 17.12
CA GLY A 43 20.05 -7.04 17.09
C GLY A 43 18.77 -6.61 17.80
N ALA A 44 18.70 -5.33 18.15
CA ALA A 44 17.51 -4.72 18.75
C ALA A 44 17.34 -3.27 18.31
N GLN A 45 16.09 -2.88 18.12
CA GLN A 45 15.66 -1.54 17.77
C GLN A 45 15.23 -0.79 19.04
N TYR A 46 15.84 0.36 19.28
CA TYR A 46 15.58 1.21 20.44
C TYR A 46 15.09 2.58 20.02
N LYS A 47 14.21 3.15 20.84
CA LYS A 47 13.83 4.56 20.82
C LYS A 47 14.37 5.23 22.08
N VAL A 48 15.10 6.32 21.89
CA VAL A 48 15.61 7.20 22.94
C VAL A 48 14.74 8.45 22.97
N THR A 49 14.31 8.87 24.16
CA THR A 49 13.64 10.15 24.40
C THR A 49 14.47 10.96 25.38
N VAL A 50 14.88 12.16 24.98
CA VAL A 50 15.66 13.09 25.79
C VAL A 50 14.76 14.24 26.23
N THR A 51 14.54 14.37 27.53
CA THR A 51 13.84 15.51 28.14
C THR A 51 14.87 16.48 28.68
N ASN A 52 14.95 17.70 28.15
CA ASN A 52 15.87 18.72 28.66
C ASN A 52 15.32 19.37 29.94
N THR A 53 15.94 19.07 31.08
CA THR A 53 15.58 19.62 32.40
C THR A 53 16.34 20.89 32.76
N GLY A 54 17.29 21.33 31.92
CA GLY A 54 17.98 22.62 32.05
C GLY A 54 17.45 23.69 31.09
N ALA A 55 18.23 24.77 30.93
CA ALA A 55 17.93 25.82 29.96
C ALA A 55 17.81 25.28 28.52
N ALA A 56 17.00 25.97 27.71
CA ALA A 56 16.77 25.65 26.30
C ALA A 56 18.08 25.61 25.50
N LYS A 57 18.17 24.69 24.54
CA LYS A 57 19.38 24.47 23.73
C LYS A 57 19.04 24.59 22.24
N THR A 58 19.87 25.29 21.49
CA THR A 58 19.72 25.45 20.02
C THR A 58 20.28 24.26 19.23
N SER A 59 21.10 23.43 19.88
CA SER A 59 21.59 22.15 19.39
C SER A 59 21.73 21.18 20.57
N TRP A 60 21.66 19.87 20.30
CA TRP A 60 21.86 18.84 21.30
C TRP A 60 22.80 17.73 20.84
N GLU A 61 23.63 17.27 21.78
CA GLU A 61 24.50 16.11 21.67
C GLU A 61 24.28 15.23 22.90
N LEU A 62 23.76 14.01 22.71
CA LEU A 62 23.62 13.01 23.76
C LEU A 62 24.74 11.98 23.64
N CYS A 63 25.63 11.90 24.63
CA CYS A 63 26.63 10.83 24.70
C CYS A 63 26.28 9.82 25.81
N TRP A 64 26.61 8.54 25.59
CA TRP A 64 26.52 7.46 26.57
C TRP A 64 27.61 6.41 26.32
N ASN A 65 27.70 5.40 27.18
CA ASN A 65 28.57 4.24 27.00
C ASN A 65 27.75 2.95 27.05
N PHE A 66 27.96 2.06 26.08
CA PHE A 66 27.47 0.68 26.12
C PHE A 66 28.24 -0.16 27.17
N ALA A 67 27.61 -1.24 27.62
CA ALA A 67 28.12 -2.07 28.71
C ALA A 67 29.08 -3.18 28.26
N GLY A 68 29.04 -3.58 26.98
CA GLY A 68 29.87 -4.63 26.41
C GLY A 68 30.38 -4.28 25.00
N SER A 69 30.00 -5.09 24.01
CA SER A 69 30.46 -5.01 22.61
C SER A 69 29.39 -4.56 21.62
N GLU A 70 28.33 -3.91 22.12
CA GLU A 70 27.25 -3.36 21.31
C GLU A 70 27.75 -2.31 20.31
N THR A 71 27.28 -2.37 19.07
CA THR A 71 27.53 -1.32 18.07
C THR A 71 26.23 -0.83 17.44
N VAL A 72 26.14 0.48 17.22
CA VAL A 72 25.06 1.08 16.44
C VAL A 72 25.28 0.77 14.96
N SER A 73 24.29 0.13 14.33
CA SER A 73 24.32 -0.28 12.93
C SER A 73 23.49 0.63 12.01
N SER A 74 22.51 1.34 12.58
CA SER A 74 21.67 2.34 11.92
C SER A 74 21.05 3.26 12.96
N LEU A 75 20.80 4.52 12.61
CA LEU A 75 20.21 5.55 13.48
C LEU A 75 19.43 6.57 12.64
N TRP A 76 18.29 7.03 13.15
CA TRP A 76 17.44 8.07 12.53
C TRP A 76 17.02 9.12 13.57
N GLU A 77 16.58 10.30 13.11
CA GLU A 77 16.44 11.53 13.91
C GLU A 77 17.75 12.00 14.59
N GLY A 78 18.91 11.60 14.09
CA GLY A 78 20.21 12.07 14.57
C GLY A 78 21.36 11.66 13.65
N THR A 79 22.54 12.25 13.88
CA THR A 79 23.83 11.77 13.36
C THR A 79 24.65 11.26 14.53
N TYR A 80 25.53 10.27 14.33
CA TYR A 80 26.27 9.69 15.46
C TYR A 80 27.74 9.40 15.15
N THR A 81 28.53 9.37 16.21
CA THR A 81 29.85 8.75 16.23
C THR A 81 29.87 7.67 17.32
N GLN A 82 30.58 6.58 17.06
CA GLN A 82 30.90 5.56 18.07
C GLN A 82 32.40 5.32 18.07
N THR A 83 33.00 5.29 19.26
CA THR A 83 34.43 5.03 19.46
C THR A 83 34.59 4.08 20.65
N GLY A 84 34.90 2.81 20.37
CA GLY A 84 34.78 1.75 21.37
C GLY A 84 33.31 1.57 21.80
N ASN A 85 33.07 1.51 23.11
CA ASN A 85 31.72 1.45 23.67
C ASN A 85 31.05 2.82 23.83
N LYS A 86 31.76 3.94 23.64
CA LYS A 86 31.17 5.28 23.75
C LYS A 86 30.46 5.68 22.46
N VAL A 87 29.20 6.08 22.57
CA VAL A 87 28.39 6.65 21.47
C VAL A 87 28.08 8.11 21.79
N CYS A 88 28.09 8.97 20.78
CA CYS A 88 27.58 10.34 20.84
C CYS A 88 26.65 10.61 19.66
N VAL A 89 25.41 10.99 19.93
CA VAL A 89 24.37 11.31 18.93
C VAL A 89 24.10 12.80 18.95
N LYS A 90 24.24 13.45 17.80
CA LYS A 90 23.92 14.85 17.56
C LYS A 90 22.60 14.99 16.84
N ASN A 91 21.92 16.11 17.12
CA ASN A 91 20.73 16.51 16.39
C ASN A 91 20.95 16.56 14.86
N VAL A 92 19.91 16.27 14.09
CA VAL A 92 19.85 16.55 12.65
C VAL A 92 19.09 17.84 12.42
N GLY A 93 19.77 18.87 11.92
CA GLY A 93 19.19 20.16 11.49
C GLY A 93 17.91 20.61 12.22
N TYR A 94 16.77 20.22 11.66
CA TYR A 94 15.41 20.53 12.14
C TYR A 94 15.14 20.20 13.62
N ASN A 95 15.72 19.15 14.20
CA ASN A 95 15.41 18.74 15.58
C ASN A 95 16.40 19.26 16.65
N GLY A 96 17.31 20.18 16.30
CA GLY A 96 18.32 20.72 17.23
C GLY A 96 17.78 21.62 18.35
N ASN A 97 16.68 22.33 18.11
CA ASN A 97 16.11 23.23 19.11
C ASN A 97 15.31 22.43 20.16
N LEU A 98 15.87 22.32 21.36
CA LEU A 98 15.33 21.56 22.49
C LEU A 98 15.03 22.51 23.66
N PRO A 99 13.77 22.98 23.82
CA PRO A 99 13.36 23.91 24.87
C PRO A 99 13.63 23.41 26.30
N ALA A 100 13.54 24.30 27.29
CA ALA A 100 13.48 23.90 28.68
C ALA A 100 12.17 23.11 28.92
N SER A 101 12.26 21.97 29.61
CA SER A 101 11.21 20.94 29.70
C SER A 101 10.75 20.35 28.35
N GLY A 102 11.43 20.68 27.25
CA GLY A 102 11.15 20.11 25.93
C GLY A 102 11.68 18.70 25.79
N THR A 103 11.07 17.93 24.88
CA THR A 103 11.50 16.57 24.54
C THR A 103 11.93 16.47 23.07
N VAL A 104 12.91 15.61 22.81
CA VAL A 104 13.24 15.11 21.47
C VAL A 104 13.32 13.59 21.53
N SER A 105 12.99 12.92 20.43
CA SER A 105 13.13 11.47 20.29
C SER A 105 13.99 11.13 19.08
N PHE A 106 14.80 10.09 19.21
CA PHE A 106 15.51 9.47 18.10
C PHE A 106 15.52 7.95 18.27
N GLY A 107 15.95 7.21 17.25
CA GLY A 107 15.96 5.75 17.33
C GLY A 107 17.16 5.13 16.62
N TYR A 108 17.57 3.95 17.08
CA TYR A 108 18.74 3.26 16.56
C TYR A 108 18.58 1.73 16.59
N ILE A 109 19.38 1.02 15.80
CA ILE A 109 19.51 -0.44 15.84
C ILE A 109 20.88 -0.81 16.39
N ALA A 110 20.91 -1.46 17.55
CA ALA A 110 22.10 -2.10 18.08
C ALA A 110 22.29 -3.49 17.44
N THR A 111 23.54 -3.90 17.25
CA THR A 111 23.91 -5.31 17.09
C THR A 111 24.56 -5.84 18.38
N ASN A 112 24.37 -7.12 18.66
CA ASN A 112 24.73 -7.80 19.91
C ASN A 112 24.18 -7.11 21.19
N PRO A 113 22.89 -6.70 21.26
CA PRO A 113 22.32 -5.90 22.35
C PRO A 113 22.50 -6.55 23.73
N GLY A 114 23.25 -5.88 24.62
CA GLY A 114 23.54 -6.31 25.97
C GLY A 114 22.77 -5.52 27.03
N ALA A 115 23.48 -5.06 28.07
CA ALA A 115 22.88 -4.36 29.20
C ALA A 115 22.59 -2.88 28.86
N ALA A 116 21.63 -2.29 29.59
CA ALA A 116 21.19 -0.92 29.34
C ALA A 116 22.37 0.08 29.40
N PRO A 117 22.49 1.05 28.46
CA PRO A 117 23.65 1.93 28.41
C PRO A 117 23.69 2.92 29.57
N VAL A 118 24.90 3.35 29.95
CA VAL A 118 25.15 4.13 31.18
C VAL A 118 25.95 5.42 30.92
N GLY A 119 25.85 6.37 31.85
CA GLY A 119 26.64 7.60 31.84
C GLY A 119 26.17 8.64 30.81
N TYR A 120 24.84 8.83 30.68
CA TYR A 120 24.26 9.82 29.77
C TYR A 120 24.70 11.25 30.10
N THR A 121 25.17 11.97 29.09
CA THR A 121 25.47 13.41 29.14
C THR A 121 24.79 14.14 27.99
N LEU A 122 24.22 15.32 28.27
CA LEU A 122 23.61 16.21 27.28
C LEU A 122 24.48 17.47 27.13
N ASN A 123 25.05 17.67 25.95
CA ASN A 123 26.05 18.69 25.63
C ASN A 123 27.23 18.65 26.61
N GLY A 124 27.69 17.44 26.96
CA GLY A 124 28.79 17.19 27.91
C GLY A 124 28.40 17.31 29.39
N VAL A 125 27.22 17.81 29.74
CA VAL A 125 26.76 17.93 31.14
C VAL A 125 26.02 16.66 31.55
N ALA A 126 26.32 16.12 32.73
CA ALA A 126 25.71 14.89 33.22
C ALA A 126 24.19 15.00 33.42
N CYS A 127 23.46 13.97 32.97
CA CYS A 127 22.04 13.82 33.23
C CYS A 127 21.83 13.09 34.57
N GLY A 128 22.11 13.78 35.68
CA GLY A 128 21.95 13.26 37.04
C GLY A 128 20.48 13.28 37.53
N GLY A 129 20.07 12.34 38.38
CA GLY A 129 20.82 11.17 38.87
C GLY A 129 20.18 10.56 40.12
N THR A 130 20.27 9.23 40.27
CA THR A 130 19.81 8.53 41.48
C THR A 130 20.84 8.68 42.60
N ALA A 131 20.62 9.62 43.52
CA ALA A 131 21.40 9.71 44.74
C ALA A 131 20.87 8.74 45.82
N SER A 132 21.63 7.69 46.10
CA SER A 132 21.78 7.23 47.48
C SER A 132 22.91 8.03 48.12
N SER A 133 22.57 9.07 48.91
CA SER A 133 23.48 9.84 49.79
C SER A 133 24.65 10.63 49.10
N SER A 134 25.15 11.77 49.57
CA SER A 134 25.03 12.47 50.87
C SER A 134 24.95 14.00 50.71
N SER A 135 24.68 14.72 51.80
CA SER A 135 24.53 16.18 51.89
C SER A 135 25.84 16.99 51.86
N VAL A 136 25.73 18.29 51.51
CA VAL A 136 26.16 19.50 52.26
C VAL A 136 25.61 20.76 51.53
N ALA A 137 25.62 21.96 52.14
CA ALA A 137 24.72 23.09 51.80
C ALA A 137 25.40 24.45 51.50
N SER A 138 24.58 25.44 51.07
CA SER A 138 24.88 26.90 50.96
C SER A 138 25.87 27.32 49.84
N SER A 139 25.90 28.54 49.29
CA SER A 139 25.11 29.80 49.35
C SER A 139 25.44 30.63 48.05
N VAL A 140 25.00 31.87 47.73
CA VAL A 140 24.34 32.99 48.45
C VAL A 140 23.11 33.53 47.68
N ALA A 141 23.13 34.75 47.11
CA ALA A 141 21.96 35.43 46.54
C ALA A 141 22.28 36.55 45.51
N SER A 142 21.22 37.01 44.84
CA SER A 142 21.11 37.95 43.71
C SER A 142 21.63 39.38 43.90
N SER A 143 21.78 40.09 42.78
CA SER A 143 21.43 41.52 42.65
C SER A 143 20.70 41.77 41.32
N VAL A 144 20.04 42.93 41.17
CA VAL A 144 19.06 43.20 40.10
C VAL A 144 19.36 44.52 39.40
N VAL A 145 19.22 44.57 38.07
CA VAL A 145 19.18 45.82 37.29
C VAL A 145 18.11 45.71 36.20
N SER A 146 17.45 46.81 35.87
CA SER A 146 16.32 46.89 34.94
C SER A 146 16.60 47.80 33.73
N SER A 147 15.67 47.77 32.76
CA SER A 147 15.35 48.83 31.77
C SER A 147 15.91 48.73 30.33
N ALA A 148 15.37 49.62 29.48
CA ALA A 148 15.62 49.86 28.05
C ALA A 148 15.03 48.84 27.04
N SER A 149 13.96 49.26 26.37
CA SER A 149 13.42 48.61 25.16
C SER A 149 14.21 49.02 23.91
N SER A 150 14.39 48.11 22.94
CA SER A 150 14.72 48.45 21.55
C SER A 150 14.30 47.31 20.62
N SER A 151 13.47 47.62 19.62
CA SER A 151 12.94 46.65 18.67
C SER A 151 13.74 46.63 17.36
N VAL A 152 14.63 45.65 17.21
CA VAL A 152 15.25 45.29 15.93
C VAL A 152 15.15 43.78 15.78
N ALA A 153 14.48 43.30 14.73
CA ALA A 153 14.46 41.87 14.42
C ALA A 153 15.86 41.43 13.96
N PRO A 154 16.35 40.23 14.34
CA PRO A 154 17.66 39.76 13.91
C PRO A 154 17.71 39.65 12.38
N VAL A 155 18.85 40.01 11.78
CA VAL A 155 19.00 40.23 10.33
C VAL A 155 18.52 39.05 9.48
N ASN A 156 18.69 37.83 10.01
CA ASN A 156 18.35 36.55 9.36
C ASN A 156 16.95 36.01 9.72
N ALA A 157 16.06 36.80 10.32
CA ALA A 157 14.68 36.37 10.59
C ALA A 157 13.91 36.08 9.29
N ALA A 158 13.08 35.03 9.30
CA ALA A 158 12.12 34.81 8.24
C ALA A 158 11.06 35.92 8.28
N ARG A 159 10.90 36.65 7.17
CA ARG A 159 9.80 37.60 7.00
C ARG A 159 8.48 36.88 6.68
N TRP A 160 8.55 35.77 5.96
CA TRP A 160 7.40 34.92 5.68
C TRP A 160 7.73 33.45 5.95
N LEU A 161 6.76 32.70 6.47
CA LEU A 161 6.81 31.27 6.73
C LEU A 161 5.81 30.53 5.83
N LEU A 162 6.18 29.34 5.36
CA LEU A 162 5.28 28.45 4.63
C LEU A 162 4.20 27.86 5.55
N ASP A 163 2.94 28.10 5.22
CA ASP A 163 1.79 27.47 5.86
C ASP A 163 1.61 26.06 5.30
N THR A 164 2.32 25.10 5.86
CA THR A 164 2.35 23.70 5.39
C THR A 164 0.99 23.02 5.43
N ALA A 165 0.11 23.40 6.35
CA ALA A 165 -1.24 22.85 6.47
C ALA A 165 -2.19 23.29 5.34
N ASN A 166 -1.87 24.40 4.65
CA ASN A 166 -2.65 24.94 3.54
C ASN A 166 -1.90 24.86 2.19
N SER A 167 -0.67 24.36 2.18
CA SER A 167 0.23 24.36 1.02
C SER A 167 0.38 22.99 0.39
N ASN A 168 0.12 22.88 -0.91
CA ASN A 168 0.13 21.60 -1.63
C ASN A 168 1.20 21.62 -2.74
N PHE A 169 1.96 20.53 -2.86
CA PHE A 169 2.91 20.26 -3.94
C PHE A 169 2.55 18.96 -4.65
N TYR A 170 2.48 18.96 -5.97
CA TYR A 170 2.20 17.77 -6.77
C TYR A 170 3.10 17.69 -8.01
N PHE A 171 3.39 16.47 -8.44
CA PHE A 171 4.02 16.23 -9.73
C PHE A 171 3.40 15.01 -10.42
N THR A 172 3.31 15.06 -11.75
CA THR A 172 2.70 14.00 -12.56
C THR A 172 3.79 13.21 -13.27
N SER A 173 3.76 11.88 -13.15
CA SER A 173 4.51 10.98 -14.04
C SER A 173 3.54 10.31 -15.02
N VAL A 174 3.94 10.11 -16.27
CA VAL A 174 3.18 9.32 -17.23
C VAL A 174 3.91 8.01 -17.47
N LYS A 175 3.31 6.88 -17.07
CA LYS A 175 3.81 5.54 -17.41
C LYS A 175 3.10 5.00 -18.64
N LYS A 176 3.80 4.18 -19.42
CA LYS A 176 3.21 3.40 -20.50
C LYS A 176 3.30 1.92 -20.15
N SER A 177 2.16 1.23 -20.14
CA SER A 177 2.14 -0.22 -19.89
C SER A 177 2.73 -0.99 -21.07
N THR A 178 3.08 -2.26 -20.88
CA THR A 178 3.51 -3.16 -21.97
C THR A 178 2.42 -3.33 -23.05
N ALA A 179 1.16 -3.05 -22.71
CA ALA A 179 0.02 -3.01 -23.64
C ALA A 179 -0.14 -1.65 -24.36
N GLY A 180 0.83 -0.72 -24.23
CA GLY A 180 0.83 0.57 -24.92
C GLY A 180 -0.09 1.64 -24.31
N VAL A 181 -0.81 1.34 -23.23
CA VAL A 181 -1.70 2.31 -22.55
C VAL A 181 -0.87 3.28 -21.73
N GLU A 182 -0.99 4.58 -22.02
CA GLU A 182 -0.41 5.67 -21.24
C GLU A 182 -1.31 6.01 -20.04
N THR A 183 -0.70 6.27 -18.89
CA THR A 183 -1.41 6.50 -17.62
C THR A 183 -0.68 7.59 -16.82
N PRO A 184 -1.26 8.79 -16.66
CA PRO A 184 -0.75 9.78 -15.73
C PRO A 184 -1.04 9.36 -14.28
N GLU A 185 -0.08 9.57 -13.39
CA GLU A 185 -0.21 9.40 -11.95
C GLU A 185 0.33 10.65 -11.23
N ASN A 186 -0.41 11.14 -10.25
CA ASN A 186 -0.02 12.30 -9.44
C ASN A 186 0.60 11.86 -8.11
N PHE A 187 1.77 12.43 -7.80
CA PHE A 187 2.57 12.17 -6.60
C PHE A 187 2.78 13.45 -5.80
N THR A 188 3.12 13.33 -4.53
CA THR A 188 3.28 14.48 -3.60
C THR A 188 4.43 14.25 -2.61
N PHE A 189 4.81 15.31 -1.90
CA PHE A 189 5.72 15.22 -0.75
C PHE A 189 4.94 15.60 0.51
N THR A 190 4.98 14.72 1.51
CA THR A 190 4.23 14.86 2.77
C THR A 190 4.87 15.84 3.75
N GLN A 191 6.11 16.26 3.50
CA GLN A 191 6.78 17.33 4.24
C GLN A 191 7.23 18.42 3.27
N LEU A 192 6.91 19.67 3.62
CA LEU A 192 7.33 20.88 2.92
C LEU A 192 7.89 21.84 3.96
N GLN A 193 8.98 22.54 3.66
CA GLN A 193 9.53 23.58 4.51
C GLN A 193 9.85 24.80 3.65
N GLY A 194 9.50 26.01 4.10
CA GLY A 194 9.77 27.20 3.30
C GLY A 194 9.75 28.50 4.09
N THR A 195 10.61 29.42 3.68
CA THR A 195 10.75 30.75 4.28
C THR A 195 11.10 31.78 3.23
N VAL A 196 10.66 33.03 3.43
CA VAL A 196 11.21 34.19 2.72
C VAL A 196 11.93 35.08 3.74
N SER A 197 13.17 35.47 3.48
CA SER A 197 13.94 36.35 4.35
C SER A 197 13.42 37.79 4.39
N SER A 198 13.92 38.58 5.33
CA SER A 198 13.86 40.05 5.34
C SER A 198 14.30 40.69 4.01
N SER A 199 15.31 40.12 3.35
CA SER A 199 15.84 40.54 2.05
C SER A 199 15.08 40.01 0.83
N GLY A 200 14.04 39.19 1.01
CA GLY A 200 13.23 38.64 -0.08
C GLY A 200 13.76 37.36 -0.73
N LEU A 201 14.84 36.78 -0.22
CA LEU A 201 15.31 35.45 -0.63
C LEU A 201 14.30 34.41 -0.13
N ALA A 202 13.61 33.77 -1.06
CA ALA A 202 12.70 32.66 -0.78
C ALA A 202 13.43 31.33 -0.97
N THR A 203 13.39 30.49 0.07
CA THR A 203 13.91 29.13 0.07
C THR A 203 12.77 28.15 0.33
N LEU A 204 12.62 27.15 -0.52
CA LEU A 204 11.76 25.97 -0.34
C LEU A 204 12.67 24.74 -0.23
N THR A 205 12.51 23.97 0.85
CA THR A 205 13.20 22.69 1.08
C THR A 205 12.15 21.58 1.18
N ILE A 206 12.38 20.48 0.47
CA ILE A 206 11.51 19.31 0.46
C ILE A 206 12.34 18.07 0.78
N PRO A 207 12.14 17.42 1.94
CA PRO A 207 12.76 16.13 2.25
C PRO A 207 12.27 15.07 1.26
N LEU A 208 13.17 14.51 0.46
CA LEU A 208 12.86 13.54 -0.60
C LEU A 208 12.43 12.18 -0.03
N SER A 209 12.78 11.90 1.22
CA SER A 209 12.22 10.80 2.02
C SER A 209 10.71 10.92 2.25
N SER A 210 10.14 12.13 2.20
CA SER A 210 8.71 12.38 2.44
C SER A 210 7.80 12.11 1.23
N ILE A 211 8.34 11.57 0.13
CA ILE A 211 7.59 11.15 -1.06
C ILE A 211 6.41 10.25 -0.70
N SER A 212 5.23 10.61 -1.20
CA SER A 212 4.06 9.73 -1.24
C SER A 212 3.53 9.63 -2.67
N THR A 213 3.51 8.40 -3.18
CA THR A 213 2.84 8.01 -4.40
C THR A 213 1.59 7.16 -4.12
N ASN A 214 1.13 7.16 -2.86
CA ASN A 214 0.12 6.26 -2.31
C ASN A 214 0.43 4.77 -2.58
N ASN A 215 1.72 4.40 -2.58
CA ASN A 215 2.16 3.03 -2.82
C ASN A 215 3.46 2.74 -2.05
N THR A 216 3.32 2.02 -0.94
CA THR A 216 4.37 1.69 0.03
C THR A 216 5.55 0.90 -0.54
N VAL A 217 5.43 0.32 -1.74
CA VAL A 217 6.52 -0.37 -2.46
C VAL A 217 7.23 0.56 -3.45
N ARG A 218 6.52 1.53 -4.03
CA ARG A 218 7.09 2.54 -4.94
C ARG A 218 7.82 3.64 -4.19
N ASP A 219 7.34 4.04 -3.02
CA ASP A 219 7.94 5.15 -2.25
C ASP A 219 9.40 4.85 -1.86
N PRO A 220 9.75 3.69 -1.26
CA PRO A 220 11.15 3.31 -1.01
C PRO A 220 11.98 3.09 -2.27
N ARG A 221 11.36 2.67 -3.39
CA ARG A 221 12.06 2.55 -4.69
C ARG A 221 12.40 3.92 -5.28
N MET A 222 11.53 4.91 -5.16
CA MET A 222 11.83 6.28 -5.59
C MET A 222 12.90 6.91 -4.70
N GLN A 223 12.83 6.72 -3.37
CA GLN A 223 13.87 7.15 -2.43
C GLN A 223 15.26 6.58 -2.79
N SER A 224 15.35 5.27 -3.05
CA SER A 224 16.64 4.58 -3.27
C SER A 224 17.16 4.62 -4.71
N MET A 225 16.29 4.53 -5.72
CA MET A 225 16.67 4.33 -7.13
C MET A 225 16.54 5.58 -8.00
N LEU A 226 15.87 6.64 -7.53
CA LEU A 226 15.59 7.85 -8.32
C LEU A 226 16.05 9.14 -7.62
N PHE A 227 15.82 9.25 -6.31
CA PHE A 227 16.22 10.43 -5.52
C PHE A 227 17.55 10.25 -4.80
N GLU A 228 18.01 9.01 -4.61
CA GLU A 228 19.24 8.67 -3.85
C GLU A 228 19.23 9.26 -2.41
N SER A 229 18.03 9.31 -1.80
CA SER A 229 17.73 10.16 -0.64
C SER A 229 18.35 9.74 0.69
N ALA A 230 19.16 8.67 0.69
CA ALA A 230 20.02 8.31 1.83
C ALA A 230 21.25 9.23 1.94
N TYR A 231 21.65 9.89 0.85
CA TYR A 231 22.78 10.83 0.80
C TYR A 231 22.48 12.13 0.05
N LEU A 232 21.40 12.17 -0.75
CA LEU A 232 20.79 13.40 -1.28
C LEU A 232 19.40 13.60 -0.64
N PRO A 233 19.30 13.82 0.69
CA PRO A 233 18.03 13.80 1.41
C PRO A 233 17.03 14.88 1.01
N ASN A 234 17.47 15.98 0.38
CA ASN A 234 16.68 17.19 0.17
C ASN A 234 16.67 17.66 -1.30
N LEU A 235 15.50 18.16 -1.73
CA LEU A 235 15.36 19.06 -2.86
C LEU A 235 15.30 20.49 -2.32
N HIS A 236 16.02 21.42 -2.95
CA HIS A 236 15.94 22.85 -2.62
C HIS A 236 15.56 23.68 -3.84
N PHE A 237 14.69 24.67 -3.67
CA PHE A 237 14.43 25.71 -4.65
C PHE A 237 14.64 27.09 -4.03
N THR A 238 15.48 27.92 -4.64
CA THR A 238 15.74 29.30 -4.19
C THR A 238 15.40 30.32 -5.26
N THR A 239 14.72 31.40 -4.89
CA THR A 239 14.41 32.53 -5.78
C THR A 239 14.44 33.85 -5.01
N GLN A 240 14.81 34.94 -5.67
CA GLN A 240 14.57 36.28 -5.15
C GLN A 240 13.10 36.66 -5.39
N LEU A 241 12.45 37.25 -4.39
CA LEU A 241 11.13 37.87 -4.51
C LEU A 241 11.24 39.39 -4.40
N ASP A 242 10.40 40.09 -5.14
CA ASP A 242 10.20 41.54 -5.02
C ASP A 242 9.20 41.81 -3.89
N LEU A 243 9.74 41.98 -2.68
CA LEU A 243 8.95 42.28 -1.49
C LEU A 243 8.24 43.63 -1.58
N ALA A 244 8.85 44.64 -2.23
CA ALA A 244 8.25 45.97 -2.35
C ALA A 244 6.99 45.95 -3.23
N ALA A 245 7.02 45.23 -4.35
CA ALA A 245 5.84 45.04 -5.18
C ALA A 245 4.77 44.15 -4.51
N LEU A 246 5.16 43.17 -3.68
CA LEU A 246 4.22 42.38 -2.88
C LEU A 246 3.56 43.22 -1.76
N ASP A 247 4.29 44.17 -1.18
CA ASP A 247 3.77 45.09 -0.16
C ASP A 247 2.79 46.10 -0.76
N ALA A 248 3.11 46.68 -1.91
CA ALA A 248 2.26 47.63 -2.63
C ALA A 248 0.92 47.04 -3.13
N GLN A 249 0.78 45.70 -3.19
CA GLN A 249 -0.49 45.05 -3.53
C GLN A 249 -1.56 45.23 -2.45
N ALA A 250 -2.81 45.47 -2.85
CA ALA A 250 -3.97 45.40 -1.97
C ALA A 250 -4.37 43.92 -1.72
N PRO A 251 -4.93 43.59 -0.54
CA PRO A 251 -5.64 42.32 -0.33
C PRO A 251 -6.74 42.09 -1.38
N GLY A 252 -6.95 40.83 -1.77
CA GLY A 252 -7.81 40.43 -2.88
C GLY A 252 -7.17 40.55 -4.27
N SER A 253 -6.05 41.26 -4.44
CA SER A 253 -5.41 41.42 -5.74
C SER A 253 -4.63 40.18 -6.20
N ILE A 254 -4.60 39.99 -7.52
CA ILE A 254 -3.88 38.91 -8.22
C ILE A 254 -2.90 39.55 -9.21
N LYS A 255 -1.65 39.09 -9.20
CA LYS A 255 -0.56 39.51 -10.09
C LYS A 255 0.04 38.26 -10.76
N VAL A 256 0.41 38.37 -12.04
CA VAL A 256 1.29 37.37 -12.69
C VAL A 256 2.71 37.94 -12.71
N GLN A 257 3.70 37.12 -12.37
CA GLN A 257 5.11 37.49 -12.35
C GLN A 257 5.96 36.31 -12.82
N SER A 258 6.90 36.56 -13.74
CA SER A 258 7.94 35.57 -14.05
C SER A 258 8.86 35.40 -12.84
N VAL A 259 9.03 34.16 -12.41
CA VAL A 259 9.91 33.74 -11.32
C VAL A 259 11.07 32.95 -11.92
N THR A 260 12.29 33.35 -11.58
CA THR A 260 13.53 32.67 -11.97
C THR A 260 14.27 32.26 -10.70
N GLY A 261 14.45 30.97 -10.51
CA GLY A 261 15.11 30.43 -9.32
C GLY A 261 15.95 29.19 -9.62
N ASN A 262 16.79 28.79 -8.67
CA ASN A 262 17.67 27.64 -8.80
C ASN A 262 17.04 26.43 -8.11
N LEU A 263 16.82 25.35 -8.86
CA LEU A 263 16.42 24.04 -8.36
C LEU A 263 17.66 23.17 -8.17
N VAL A 264 17.87 22.70 -6.94
CA VAL A 264 18.85 21.70 -6.55
C VAL A 264 18.12 20.36 -6.37
N LEU A 265 18.47 19.36 -7.17
CA LEU A 265 17.87 18.03 -7.15
C LEU A 265 18.90 17.01 -7.66
N HIS A 266 19.00 15.85 -7.00
CA HIS A 266 19.84 14.72 -7.43
C HIS A 266 21.32 15.11 -7.71
N GLY A 267 21.86 16.04 -6.91
CA GLY A 267 23.25 16.51 -7.05
C GLY A 267 23.49 17.38 -8.29
N VAL A 268 22.45 17.98 -8.87
CA VAL A 268 22.55 18.92 -10.00
C VAL A 268 21.78 20.21 -9.67
N VAL A 269 22.33 21.36 -10.07
CA VAL A 269 21.68 22.67 -9.99
C VAL A 269 21.24 23.11 -11.38
N LYS A 270 19.98 23.54 -11.53
CA LYS A 270 19.44 24.12 -12.76
C LYS A 270 18.64 25.38 -12.44
N SER A 271 18.76 26.40 -13.30
CA SER A 271 17.84 27.55 -13.25
C SER A 271 16.51 27.16 -13.91
N ILE A 272 15.41 27.46 -13.22
CA ILE A 272 14.04 27.18 -13.64
C ILE A 272 13.29 28.51 -13.71
N VAL A 273 12.62 28.75 -14.85
CA VAL A 273 11.85 29.98 -15.13
C VAL A 273 10.38 29.63 -15.35
N PHE A 274 9.46 30.31 -14.68
CA PHE A 274 8.02 30.10 -14.84
C PHE A 274 7.18 31.33 -14.49
N ASP A 275 6.03 31.50 -15.16
CA ASP A 275 4.98 32.43 -14.73
C ASP A 275 4.37 31.93 -13.40
N ALA A 276 4.51 32.70 -12.32
CA ALA A 276 3.79 32.51 -11.07
C ALA A 276 2.56 33.43 -11.00
N VAL A 277 1.45 32.90 -10.49
CA VAL A 277 0.30 33.66 -10.01
C VAL A 277 0.51 33.94 -8.52
N LEU A 278 0.58 35.23 -8.18
CA LEU A 278 0.71 35.76 -6.83
C LEU A 278 -0.63 36.38 -6.43
N MET A 279 -1.26 35.84 -5.38
CA MET A 279 -2.51 36.38 -4.83
C MET A 279 -2.30 36.82 -3.38
N LYS A 280 -2.71 38.04 -3.04
CA LYS A 280 -2.61 38.57 -1.67
C LYS A 280 -3.96 38.40 -0.97
N HIS A 281 -4.01 37.60 0.09
CA HIS A 281 -5.23 37.32 0.86
C HIS A 281 -5.43 38.33 2.00
N ALA A 282 -4.33 38.73 2.63
CA ALA A 282 -4.28 39.76 3.66
C ALA A 282 -2.90 40.45 3.63
N ASN A 283 -2.68 41.46 4.47
CA ASN A 283 -1.37 42.12 4.57
C ASN A 283 -0.25 41.12 4.88
N ASN A 284 -0.52 40.16 5.77
CA ASN A 284 0.42 39.12 6.21
C ASN A 284 0.05 37.73 5.65
N SER A 285 -0.66 37.64 4.51
CA SER A 285 -0.96 36.35 3.86
C SER A 285 -0.99 36.46 2.34
N ILE A 286 -0.16 35.65 1.65
CA ILE A 286 -0.13 35.52 0.19
C ILE A 286 -0.17 34.05 -0.22
N SER A 287 -0.55 33.75 -1.47
CA SER A 287 -0.30 32.44 -2.08
C SER A 287 0.38 32.54 -3.44
N VAL A 288 1.27 31.59 -3.71
CA VAL A 288 2.03 31.43 -4.95
C VAL A 288 1.63 30.12 -5.61
N SER A 289 1.33 30.14 -6.92
CA SER A 289 1.10 28.93 -7.73
C SER A 289 1.58 29.14 -9.16
N PRO A 290 2.11 28.14 -9.88
CA PRO A 290 2.57 28.33 -11.24
C PRO A 290 1.35 28.43 -12.20
N ARG A 291 1.38 29.38 -13.14
CA ARG A 291 0.29 29.69 -14.09
C ARG A 291 0.03 28.55 -15.09
N LYS A 292 1.05 27.73 -15.32
CA LYS A 292 1.07 26.49 -16.09
C LYS A 292 2.01 25.52 -15.36
N PRO A 293 1.87 24.19 -15.51
CA PRO A 293 2.83 23.25 -14.94
C PRO A 293 4.28 23.58 -15.33
N ILE A 294 5.17 23.49 -14.34
CA ILE A 294 6.61 23.56 -14.55
C ILE A 294 7.06 22.18 -15.03
N VAL A 295 7.63 22.08 -16.23
CA VAL A 295 8.11 20.78 -16.75
C VAL A 295 9.56 20.56 -16.32
N ILE A 296 9.76 19.61 -15.40
CA ILE A 296 11.08 19.10 -15.02
C ILE A 296 11.43 17.91 -15.92
N ASN A 297 12.70 17.75 -16.28
CA ASN A 297 13.18 16.71 -17.18
C ASN A 297 14.25 15.88 -16.48
N SER A 298 14.08 14.56 -16.36
CA SER A 298 15.01 13.70 -15.58
C SER A 298 16.43 13.72 -16.14
N VAL A 299 16.60 13.87 -17.45
CA VAL A 299 17.91 13.99 -18.12
C VAL A 299 18.68 15.22 -17.64
N ASP A 300 18.01 16.33 -17.34
CA ASP A 300 18.65 17.56 -16.88
C ASP A 300 19.29 17.43 -15.48
N PHE A 301 18.86 16.46 -14.68
CA PHE A 301 19.33 16.25 -13.30
C PHE A 301 20.09 14.92 -13.14
N ASP A 302 20.58 14.32 -14.23
CA ASP A 302 21.19 12.96 -14.26
C ASP A 302 20.25 11.82 -13.76
N MET A 303 18.95 12.07 -13.58
CA MET A 303 17.98 11.11 -13.00
C MET A 303 17.46 10.06 -13.99
N ALA A 304 17.83 10.15 -15.27
CA ALA A 304 17.29 9.29 -16.33
C ALA A 304 17.56 7.79 -16.09
N ALA A 305 18.71 7.42 -15.53
CA ALA A 305 19.01 6.03 -15.17
C ALA A 305 18.09 5.51 -14.06
N GLY A 306 17.70 6.37 -13.10
CA GLY A 306 16.73 6.03 -12.06
C GLY A 306 15.31 5.85 -12.60
N VAL A 307 14.91 6.68 -13.56
CA VAL A 307 13.63 6.50 -14.29
C VAL A 307 13.60 5.17 -15.04
N GLU A 308 14.70 4.79 -15.69
CA GLU A 308 14.86 3.52 -16.38
C GLU A 308 14.86 2.32 -15.41
N ALA A 309 15.54 2.42 -14.26
CA ALA A 309 15.51 1.39 -13.22
C ALA A 309 14.09 1.15 -12.68
N LEU A 310 13.34 2.23 -12.42
CA LEU A 310 11.92 2.15 -12.03
C LEU A 310 11.04 1.57 -13.15
N ARG A 311 11.29 1.90 -14.42
CA ARG A 311 10.58 1.33 -15.59
C ARG A 311 10.77 -0.18 -15.64
N ALA A 312 12.02 -0.65 -15.55
CA ALA A 312 12.38 -2.06 -15.61
C ALA A 312 11.75 -2.86 -14.44
N ILE A 313 11.91 -2.38 -13.20
CA ILE A 313 11.38 -3.04 -11.99
C ILE A 313 9.84 -3.02 -11.93
N ALA A 314 9.19 -2.06 -12.58
CA ALA A 314 7.74 -2.03 -12.74
C ALA A 314 7.23 -2.76 -14.00
N SER A 315 8.13 -3.34 -14.81
CA SER A 315 7.83 -4.01 -16.09
C SER A 315 7.02 -3.17 -17.09
N LEU A 316 7.32 -1.86 -17.15
CA LEU A 316 6.63 -0.89 -18.01
C LEU A 316 7.33 -0.76 -19.38
N SER A 317 6.61 -0.34 -20.43
CA SER A 317 7.23 -0.08 -21.74
C SER A 317 7.99 1.25 -21.75
N THR A 318 7.45 2.29 -21.12
CA THR A 318 8.18 3.54 -20.81
C THR A 318 7.71 4.16 -19.49
N ILE A 319 8.55 5.03 -18.93
CA ILE A 319 8.12 6.09 -18.00
C ILE A 319 8.56 7.42 -18.66
N GLY A 320 7.71 8.44 -18.61
CA GLY A 320 7.99 9.76 -19.16
C GLY A 320 9.07 10.48 -18.36
N GLU A 321 10.17 10.83 -19.03
CA GLU A 321 11.28 11.61 -18.46
C GLU A 321 10.90 13.07 -18.15
N LYS A 322 9.83 13.58 -18.79
CA LYS A 322 9.27 14.92 -18.57
C LYS A 322 8.11 14.86 -17.57
N VAL A 323 8.30 15.54 -16.45
CA VAL A 323 7.44 15.53 -15.26
C VAL A 323 6.83 16.93 -15.05
N PRO A 324 5.53 17.12 -15.31
CA PRO A 324 4.79 18.32 -14.93
C PRO A 324 4.70 18.48 -13.40
N VAL A 325 5.10 19.63 -12.88
CA VAL A 325 5.03 20.01 -11.45
C VAL A 325 4.03 21.15 -11.26
N TYR A 326 3.20 21.03 -10.23
CA TYR A 326 2.16 21.96 -9.84
C TYR A 326 2.25 22.22 -8.34
N PHE A 327 1.95 23.44 -7.89
CA PHE A 327 1.83 23.72 -6.45
C PHE A 327 0.86 24.86 -6.19
N LYS A 328 0.37 24.94 -4.94
CA LYS A 328 -0.19 26.16 -4.38
C LYS A 328 0.37 26.30 -2.96
N MET A 329 1.29 27.24 -2.80
CA MET A 329 2.00 27.51 -1.55
C MET A 329 1.39 28.74 -0.89
N PHE A 330 1.03 28.67 0.38
CA PHE A 330 0.58 29.80 1.17
C PHE A 330 1.70 30.25 2.10
N LEU A 331 1.97 31.56 2.12
CA LEU A 331 2.99 32.19 2.94
C LEU A 331 2.32 33.14 3.93
N LYS A 332 2.65 32.99 5.22
CA LYS A 332 2.20 33.86 6.32
C LYS A 332 3.33 34.78 6.77
N GLY A 333 3.05 36.07 6.90
CA GLY A 333 3.99 37.12 7.30
C GLY A 333 4.13 37.27 8.82
N ASP A 334 3.31 36.56 9.60
CA ASP A 334 3.40 36.53 11.04
C ASP A 334 4.50 35.55 11.47
N ASN A 335 5.63 36.08 11.97
CA ASN A 335 6.69 35.29 12.61
C ASN A 335 6.77 35.58 14.13
N PRO A 336 5.73 35.21 14.93
CA PRO A 336 5.69 35.49 16.37
C PRO A 336 6.71 34.67 17.18
N THR A 337 7.36 33.69 16.55
CA THR A 337 8.28 32.73 17.17
C THR A 337 9.76 32.98 16.80
N ASN A 338 10.07 34.08 16.10
CA ASN A 338 11.43 34.44 15.66
C ASN A 338 12.17 33.34 14.88
N VAL A 339 11.43 32.58 14.05
CA VAL A 339 12.01 31.53 13.20
C VAL A 339 13.01 32.16 12.20
N PRO A 340 14.25 31.64 12.10
CA PRO A 340 15.22 32.13 11.12
C PRO A 340 14.81 31.73 9.69
N ALA A 341 15.24 32.51 8.70
CA ALA A 341 15.12 32.10 7.31
C ALA A 341 16.02 30.88 7.03
N ILE A 342 15.56 29.96 6.18
CA ILE A 342 16.33 28.79 5.75
C ILE A 342 17.51 29.29 4.88
N SER A 343 18.69 29.37 5.50
CA SER A 343 19.96 29.49 4.79
C SER A 343 20.40 28.10 4.36
N LEU A 344 20.73 27.97 3.07
CA LEU A 344 21.42 26.79 2.56
C LEU A 344 22.90 26.84 2.94
N PRO A 345 23.59 25.70 3.11
CA PRO A 345 25.05 25.67 3.25
C PRO A 345 25.75 26.10 1.95
N THR A 346 26.98 26.59 2.08
CA THR A 346 27.83 26.93 0.93
C THR A 346 28.11 25.69 0.09
N ALA A 347 27.94 25.79 -1.24
CA ALA A 347 28.29 24.72 -2.16
C ALA A 347 29.78 24.34 -2.03
N PRO A 348 30.13 23.04 -1.99
CA PRO A 348 31.53 22.60 -1.93
C PRO A 348 32.36 23.00 -3.15
N ILE A 349 33.68 22.93 -3.02
CA ILE A 349 34.61 23.20 -4.13
C ILE A 349 34.67 21.95 -5.04
N THR A 350 34.65 22.20 -6.35
CA THR A 350 34.73 21.17 -7.41
C THR A 350 36.02 20.36 -7.28
N PRO A 351 35.96 19.01 -7.27
CA PRO A 351 37.15 18.16 -7.26
C PRO A 351 38.05 18.46 -8.47
N SER A 352 39.37 18.40 -8.30
CA SER A 352 40.32 18.84 -9.35
C SER A 352 41.19 17.70 -9.85
N GLY A 353 41.72 17.82 -11.08
CA GLY A 353 42.68 16.85 -11.63
C GLY A 353 42.15 15.42 -11.81
N LEU A 354 40.86 15.25 -12.15
CA LEU A 354 40.31 13.91 -12.42
C LEU A 354 41.09 13.22 -13.55
N THR A 355 41.64 12.06 -13.23
CA THR A 355 42.37 11.17 -14.14
C THR A 355 41.85 9.74 -13.97
N GLY A 356 42.08 8.89 -14.96
CA GLY A 356 41.68 7.49 -14.88
C GLY A 356 42.53 6.58 -15.74
N THR A 357 42.63 5.31 -15.34
CA THR A 357 43.39 4.26 -16.01
C THR A 357 42.60 2.96 -16.05
N VAL A 358 42.78 2.19 -17.11
CA VAL A 358 42.24 0.83 -17.24
C VAL A 358 43.25 -0.14 -16.61
N VAL A 359 42.76 -1.08 -15.80
CA VAL A 359 43.56 -2.07 -15.07
C VAL A 359 42.89 -3.44 -15.12
N ALA A 360 43.61 -4.50 -14.76
CA ALA A 360 43.13 -5.89 -14.89
C ALA A 360 41.85 -6.21 -14.08
N SER A 361 41.44 -5.33 -13.16
CA SER A 361 40.22 -5.44 -12.34
C SER A 361 39.11 -4.44 -12.71
N GLY A 362 39.28 -3.64 -13.77
CA GLY A 362 38.30 -2.63 -14.21
C GLY A 362 38.95 -1.27 -14.50
N THR A 363 38.43 -0.19 -13.91
CA THR A 363 39.05 1.16 -14.04
C THR A 363 39.35 1.79 -12.68
N SER A 364 40.51 2.44 -12.60
CA SER A 364 40.92 3.26 -11.46
C SER A 364 40.72 4.73 -11.79
N LEU A 365 40.08 5.49 -10.92
CA LEU A 365 39.92 6.94 -10.99
C LEU A 365 40.67 7.60 -9.84
N ASN A 366 41.31 8.74 -10.10
CA ASN A 366 42.03 9.53 -9.09
C ASN A 366 41.77 11.03 -9.32
N TRP A 367 41.58 11.79 -8.24
CA TRP A 367 41.41 13.24 -8.26
C TRP A 367 42.01 13.87 -6.99
N ALA A 368 42.29 15.16 -7.01
CA ALA A 368 42.63 15.91 -5.82
C ALA A 368 41.36 16.48 -5.17
N ASP A 369 41.17 16.18 -3.90
CA ASP A 369 40.25 16.95 -3.06
C ASP A 369 40.83 18.35 -2.82
N VAL A 370 39.95 19.33 -2.87
CA VAL A 370 40.19 20.77 -2.72
C VAL A 370 39.07 21.45 -1.93
N SER A 371 38.14 20.65 -1.39
CA SER A 371 37.02 21.06 -0.56
C SER A 371 37.38 20.93 0.93
N SER A 372 36.55 21.49 1.81
CA SER A 372 36.68 21.32 3.27
C SER A 372 35.34 21.41 4.00
N ASN A 373 34.23 21.17 3.29
CA ASN A 373 32.86 21.38 3.76
C ASN A 373 31.84 20.41 3.12
N GLU A 374 32.33 19.44 2.36
CA GLU A 374 31.58 18.34 1.77
C GLU A 374 31.30 17.24 2.80
N THR A 375 30.22 16.49 2.58
CA THR A 375 29.91 15.27 3.35
C THR A 375 30.19 14.00 2.54
N GLY A 376 30.34 14.12 1.22
CA GLY A 376 30.70 13.01 0.34
C GLY A 376 31.00 13.43 -1.10
N PHE A 377 31.32 12.43 -1.92
CA PHE A 377 31.63 12.54 -3.35
C PHE A 377 30.78 11.55 -4.15
N LEU A 378 30.11 12.05 -5.20
CA LEU A 378 29.43 11.20 -6.18
C LEU A 378 30.34 10.98 -7.38
N VAL A 379 30.67 9.71 -7.64
CA VAL A 379 31.23 9.28 -8.92
C VAL A 379 30.06 8.95 -9.85
N ARG A 380 29.79 9.83 -10.82
CA ARG A 380 28.79 9.58 -11.87
C ARG A 380 29.46 8.94 -13.08
N ARG A 381 28.91 7.82 -13.55
CA ARG A 381 29.33 7.09 -14.76
C ARG A 381 28.23 7.14 -15.82
N LYS A 382 28.60 7.19 -17.09
CA LYS A 382 27.72 7.00 -18.25
C LYS A 382 28.31 5.94 -19.16
N GLY A 383 27.53 4.90 -19.45
CA GLY A 383 27.92 3.78 -20.32
C GLY A 383 27.27 3.83 -21.69
N ALA A 384 27.23 2.67 -22.36
CA ALA A 384 26.68 2.50 -23.71
C ALA A 384 25.18 2.80 -23.86
N ASP A 385 24.41 2.92 -22.76
CA ASP A 385 23.01 3.35 -22.79
C ASP A 385 22.84 4.88 -22.83
N GLY A 386 23.95 5.63 -22.71
CA GLY A 386 23.98 7.09 -22.80
C GLY A 386 23.50 7.84 -21.55
N ARG A 387 23.11 7.16 -20.46
CA ARG A 387 22.59 7.81 -19.24
C ARG A 387 23.67 7.95 -18.17
N TRP A 388 23.69 9.07 -17.47
CA TRP A 388 24.45 9.21 -16.22
C TRP A 388 23.74 8.44 -15.08
N ALA A 389 24.54 7.76 -14.25
CA ALA A 389 24.12 7.06 -13.05
C ALA A 389 25.21 7.18 -11.96
N THR A 390 24.88 6.97 -10.69
CA THR A 390 25.91 6.79 -9.65
C THR A 390 26.63 5.46 -9.84
N ALA A 391 27.96 5.49 -9.95
CA ALA A 391 28.82 4.32 -9.78
C ALA A 391 29.14 4.11 -8.29
N SER A 392 29.39 5.20 -7.54
CA SER A 392 29.55 5.16 -6.09
C SER A 392 29.26 6.52 -5.43
N ASN A 393 28.81 6.46 -4.18
CA ASN A 393 28.92 7.56 -3.23
C ASN A 393 30.03 7.23 -2.22
N LEU A 394 30.92 8.19 -2.00
CA LEU A 394 32.12 8.06 -1.17
C LEU A 394 32.10 9.10 -0.05
N SER A 395 32.80 8.84 1.06
CA SER A 395 32.90 9.79 2.18
C SER A 395 33.66 11.07 1.80
N ALA A 396 33.48 12.13 2.59
CA ALA A 396 34.37 13.30 2.62
C ALA A 396 35.87 12.90 2.61
N ASN A 397 36.75 13.77 2.10
CA ASN A 397 38.19 13.51 1.92
C ASN A 397 38.55 12.33 0.97
N SER A 398 37.63 11.84 0.14
CA SER A 398 37.94 10.78 -0.85
C SER A 398 38.66 11.33 -2.07
N VAL A 399 39.71 10.64 -2.52
CA VAL A 399 40.60 11.05 -3.63
C VAL A 399 40.74 10.02 -4.76
N SER A 400 40.14 8.84 -4.62
CA SER A 400 40.19 7.79 -5.64
C SER A 400 38.98 6.85 -5.59
N TYR A 401 38.76 6.13 -6.70
CA TYR A 401 37.71 5.13 -6.84
C TYR A 401 38.15 3.97 -7.74
N MET A 402 37.64 2.78 -7.47
CA MET A 402 37.86 1.57 -8.27
C MET A 402 36.52 1.04 -8.77
N ASP A 403 36.31 1.07 -10.08
CA ASP A 403 35.10 0.59 -10.73
C ASP A 403 35.35 -0.79 -11.35
N ALA A 404 34.72 -1.83 -10.78
CA ALA A 404 34.97 -3.23 -11.10
C ALA A 404 34.25 -3.72 -12.38
N LEU A 405 34.43 -2.99 -13.49
CA LEU A 405 33.83 -3.32 -14.78
C LEU A 405 34.54 -4.47 -15.49
N THR A 406 33.76 -5.47 -15.90
CA THR A 406 34.21 -6.62 -16.71
C THR A 406 33.66 -6.61 -18.14
N LEU A 407 32.74 -5.69 -18.45
CA LEU A 407 32.17 -5.50 -19.78
C LEU A 407 33.05 -4.56 -20.60
N SER A 408 33.32 -4.93 -21.85
CA SER A 408 34.06 -4.10 -22.80
C SER A 408 33.17 -2.97 -23.34
N GLY A 409 33.72 -1.76 -23.44
CA GLY A 409 33.00 -0.59 -23.93
C GLY A 409 33.65 0.74 -23.53
N SER A 410 33.07 1.84 -24.01
CA SER A 410 33.45 3.20 -23.65
C SER A 410 32.58 3.71 -22.50
N TYR A 411 33.22 4.30 -21.49
CA TYR A 411 32.58 4.80 -20.27
C TYR A 411 33.07 6.21 -19.96
N ASP A 412 32.14 7.16 -19.80
CA ASP A 412 32.45 8.51 -19.34
C ASP A 412 32.27 8.61 -17.83
N TYR A 413 33.19 9.31 -17.16
CA TYR A 413 33.21 9.51 -15.72
C TYR A 413 33.32 10.99 -15.36
N LYS A 414 32.54 11.44 -14.38
CA LYS A 414 32.66 12.75 -13.73
C LYS A 414 32.48 12.61 -12.22
N VAL A 415 33.16 13.45 -11.44
CA VAL A 415 33.07 13.46 -9.97
C VAL A 415 32.57 14.81 -9.49
N LEU A 416 31.76 14.81 -8.43
CA LEU A 416 31.37 16.02 -7.69
C LEU A 416 31.39 15.75 -6.18
N SER A 417 31.85 16.73 -5.41
CA SER A 417 31.64 16.80 -3.96
C SER A 417 30.26 17.42 -3.64
N TYR A 418 29.63 17.07 -2.52
CA TYR A 418 28.33 17.63 -2.11
C TYR A 418 28.21 17.80 -0.59
N THR A 419 27.29 18.66 -0.14
CA THR A 419 26.95 18.87 1.28
C THR A 419 25.45 19.18 1.41
N ASP A 420 24.72 18.49 2.30
CA ASP A 420 23.24 18.52 2.39
C ASP A 420 22.52 18.54 1.02
N SER A 421 22.83 17.57 0.16
CA SER A 421 22.30 17.49 -1.23
C SER A 421 22.76 18.60 -2.20
N ILE A 422 23.43 19.65 -1.71
CA ILE A 422 23.95 20.77 -2.52
C ILE A 422 25.30 20.37 -3.13
N PRO A 423 25.40 20.31 -4.47
CA PRO A 423 26.61 19.88 -5.15
C PRO A 423 27.59 21.04 -5.39
N SER A 424 28.85 20.69 -5.56
CA SER A 424 29.80 21.46 -6.36
C SER A 424 29.42 21.40 -7.85
N ALA A 425 30.10 22.16 -8.72
CA ALA A 425 30.10 21.81 -10.13
C ALA A 425 30.83 20.46 -10.31
N ALA A 426 30.40 19.63 -11.26
CA ALA A 426 31.10 18.40 -11.58
C ALA A 426 32.42 18.69 -12.31
N THR A 427 33.40 17.77 -12.18
CA THR A 427 34.61 17.77 -13.01
C THR A 427 34.25 17.78 -14.50
N ALA A 428 35.19 18.23 -15.33
CA ALA A 428 35.18 17.84 -16.75
C ALA A 428 35.13 16.30 -16.84
N PRO A 429 34.29 15.71 -17.72
CA PRO A 429 34.20 14.27 -17.84
C PRO A 429 35.44 13.71 -18.56
N ILE A 430 35.90 12.54 -18.14
CA ILE A 430 36.93 11.76 -18.83
C ILE A 430 36.32 10.48 -19.41
N THR A 431 36.82 10.02 -20.55
CA THR A 431 36.37 8.79 -21.22
C THR A 431 37.43 7.70 -21.07
N LEU A 432 37.02 6.51 -20.62
CA LEU A 432 37.86 5.30 -20.56
C LEU A 432 37.26 4.21 -21.45
N VAL A 433 38.11 3.49 -22.19
CA VAL A 433 37.71 2.40 -23.10
C VAL A 433 38.28 1.08 -22.58
N ILE A 434 37.41 0.10 -22.35
CA ILE A 434 37.76 -1.23 -21.86
C ILE A 434 37.68 -2.20 -23.04
N ASP A 435 38.81 -2.71 -23.52
CA ASP A 435 38.89 -3.66 -24.64
C ASP A 435 39.28 -5.06 -24.16
N ASN A 436 38.35 -6.02 -24.23
CA ASN A 436 38.62 -7.43 -23.94
C ASN A 436 39.18 -8.14 -25.20
N GLY A 437 40.37 -7.71 -25.65
CA GLY A 437 41.10 -8.26 -26.80
C GLY A 437 42.62 -8.24 -26.62
N SER A 438 43.29 -9.37 -26.83
CA SER A 438 44.65 -9.63 -26.36
C SER A 438 45.80 -9.21 -27.29
N SER A 439 46.91 -8.70 -26.73
CA SER A 439 48.29 -9.04 -27.20
C SER A 439 49.44 -8.55 -26.30
N SER A 440 50.30 -9.49 -25.84
CA SER A 440 51.75 -9.33 -25.49
C SER A 440 52.18 -8.30 -24.40
N SER A 441 53.28 -8.46 -23.63
CA SER A 441 54.53 -9.22 -23.85
C SER A 441 55.29 -9.56 -22.55
N ALA A 442 56.17 -10.58 -22.61
CA ALA A 442 57.28 -10.90 -21.65
C ALA A 442 56.90 -11.25 -20.18
N SER A 443 57.67 -12.03 -19.41
CA SER A 443 58.92 -12.77 -19.66
C SER A 443 58.94 -14.13 -18.92
N SER A 444 59.86 -15.02 -19.31
CA SER A 444 60.00 -16.39 -18.79
C SER A 444 60.95 -16.52 -17.58
N THR A 445 60.61 -17.40 -16.63
CA THR A 445 61.61 -18.24 -15.93
C THR A 445 61.01 -19.59 -15.51
N SER A 446 61.85 -20.63 -15.42
CA SER A 446 61.48 -22.03 -15.17
C SER A 446 62.13 -22.59 -13.90
N VAL A 447 61.44 -23.48 -13.17
CA VAL A 447 62.04 -24.56 -12.34
C VAL A 447 61.19 -25.83 -12.49
N THR A 448 61.79 -27.01 -12.27
CA THR A 448 61.32 -28.34 -12.67
C THR A 448 60.82 -29.22 -11.51
N SER A 449 60.23 -30.38 -11.86
CA SER A 449 60.19 -31.65 -11.10
C SER A 449 59.35 -31.72 -9.79
N SER A 450 58.79 -32.86 -9.36
CA SER A 450 58.89 -34.27 -9.86
C SER A 450 57.64 -35.14 -9.58
N VAL A 451 57.58 -36.27 -10.29
CA VAL A 451 56.76 -37.52 -10.15
C VAL A 451 56.64 -38.07 -8.70
N SER A 452 55.74 -39.01 -8.32
CA SER A 452 55.27 -40.25 -8.99
C SER A 452 53.94 -40.82 -8.39
N SER A 453 53.02 -41.49 -9.14
CA SER A 453 52.74 -42.97 -9.25
C SER A 453 52.40 -43.74 -7.95
N VAL A 454 51.52 -44.77 -7.82
CA VAL A 454 50.88 -45.82 -8.68
C VAL A 454 49.47 -46.14 -8.07
N SER A 455 48.30 -46.16 -8.74
CA SER A 455 47.63 -47.08 -9.72
C SER A 455 47.00 -48.41 -9.21
N SER A 456 45.71 -48.65 -9.58
CA SER A 456 44.99 -49.96 -9.68
C SER A 456 44.61 -50.69 -8.35
N SER A 457 43.66 -51.66 -8.23
CA SER A 457 42.82 -52.48 -9.13
C SER A 457 41.44 -52.83 -8.47
N VAL A 458 40.26 -52.74 -9.11
CA VAL A 458 39.47 -53.75 -9.88
C VAL A 458 38.82 -54.94 -9.10
N ARG A 459 37.45 -54.95 -9.03
CA ARG A 459 36.48 -56.09 -8.81
C ARG A 459 36.60 -56.90 -7.49
N SER A 460 35.53 -57.44 -6.90
CA SER A 460 34.46 -58.27 -7.48
C SER A 460 33.17 -58.34 -6.61
N SER A 461 32.19 -59.18 -7.00
CA SER A 461 30.82 -59.22 -6.44
C SER A 461 30.43 -60.59 -5.85
N VAL A 462 29.78 -60.59 -4.68
CA VAL A 462 29.01 -61.72 -4.11
C VAL A 462 27.79 -61.14 -3.36
N GLY A 463 26.68 -61.89 -3.26
CA GLY A 463 25.59 -61.56 -2.35
C GLY A 463 24.52 -62.65 -2.26
N SER A 464 23.73 -62.66 -1.18
CA SER A 464 22.38 -63.27 -1.05
C SER A 464 21.83 -63.09 0.37
N SER A 465 20.51 -62.85 0.49
CA SER A 465 19.58 -63.22 1.59
C SER A 465 19.94 -62.98 3.08
N SER A 466 19.03 -62.55 3.98
CA SER A 466 17.62 -62.11 3.83
C SER A 466 17.07 -61.52 5.16
N SER A 467 15.86 -60.95 5.10
CA SER A 467 14.92 -60.69 6.21
C SER A 467 15.32 -59.77 7.36
N ALA A 468 14.80 -58.54 7.30
CA ALA A 468 14.21 -57.85 8.44
C ALA A 468 12.86 -57.25 7.97
N GLY A 469 11.92 -57.00 8.90
CA GLY A 469 10.65 -56.33 8.59
C GLY A 469 10.80 -54.82 8.34
N PRO A 470 9.70 -54.07 8.17
CA PRO A 470 9.76 -52.61 8.24
C PRO A 470 10.36 -52.22 9.60
N ILE A 471 11.48 -51.51 9.58
CA ILE A 471 12.24 -51.18 10.79
C ILE A 471 11.43 -50.19 11.63
N VAL A 472 10.87 -50.66 12.74
CA VAL A 472 10.12 -49.84 13.69
C VAL A 472 11.10 -49.18 14.66
N GLY A 473 11.04 -47.86 14.75
CA GLY A 473 11.88 -47.08 15.64
C GLY A 473 11.38 -47.01 17.08
N ASN A 474 12.29 -47.01 18.04
CA ASN A 474 12.03 -46.74 19.45
C ASN A 474 12.34 -45.27 19.79
N ALA A 475 11.31 -44.51 20.16
CA ALA A 475 11.43 -43.08 20.48
C ALA A 475 12.28 -42.76 21.73
N ALA A 476 12.43 -43.69 22.68
CA ALA A 476 13.30 -43.49 23.86
C ALA A 476 14.78 -43.65 23.49
N ASN A 477 15.11 -44.65 22.67
CA ASN A 477 16.43 -44.78 22.05
C ASN A 477 16.73 -43.56 21.19
N GLY A 478 15.77 -43.13 20.36
CA GLY A 478 15.88 -41.94 19.52
C GLY A 478 16.12 -40.66 20.31
N SER A 479 15.46 -40.48 21.46
CA SER A 479 15.73 -39.36 22.38
C SER A 479 17.18 -39.37 22.90
N SER A 480 17.70 -40.57 23.19
CA SER A 480 19.08 -40.76 23.68
C SER A 480 20.10 -40.50 22.57
N LEU A 481 19.88 -41.04 21.37
CA LEU A 481 20.66 -40.79 20.16
C LEU A 481 20.62 -39.31 19.75
N TRP A 482 19.47 -38.65 19.91
CA TRP A 482 19.31 -37.23 19.66
C TRP A 482 20.23 -36.42 20.57
N GLN A 483 20.11 -36.60 21.90
CA GLN A 483 20.96 -35.91 22.88
C GLN A 483 22.46 -36.18 22.67
N GLN A 484 22.85 -37.38 22.21
CA GLN A 484 24.26 -37.75 22.01
C GLN A 484 24.87 -37.28 20.69
N ARG A 485 24.10 -37.20 19.60
CA ARG A 485 24.64 -36.99 18.23
C ARG A 485 23.94 -35.93 17.38
N CYS A 486 22.74 -35.49 17.75
CA CYS A 486 21.92 -34.58 16.94
C CYS A 486 21.65 -33.23 17.64
N TYR A 487 21.48 -33.24 18.97
CA TYR A 487 21.18 -32.06 19.81
C TYR A 487 22.31 -31.02 19.81
N GLY A 488 23.51 -31.40 19.37
CA GLY A 488 24.45 -30.43 18.79
C GLY A 488 23.78 -29.73 17.60
N CYS A 489 24.00 -30.24 16.38
CA CYS A 489 23.58 -29.64 15.12
C CYS A 489 22.12 -29.12 15.02
N HIS A 490 21.21 -29.60 15.88
CA HIS A 490 19.76 -29.37 15.80
C HIS A 490 19.09 -28.95 17.13
N GLY A 491 19.87 -28.53 18.14
CA GLY A 491 19.38 -28.23 19.50
C GLY A 491 18.54 -26.96 19.66
N ASP A 492 18.03 -26.79 20.88
CA ASP A 492 16.87 -25.93 21.20
C ASP A 492 17.22 -24.45 21.51
N THR A 493 18.34 -23.89 21.02
CA THR A 493 18.61 -22.42 20.95
C THR A 493 19.84 -22.07 20.08
N GLU A 494 20.16 -20.77 19.92
CA GLU A 494 21.13 -20.29 18.92
C GLU A 494 22.62 -20.55 19.22
N LYS A 495 23.33 -20.95 18.14
CA LYS A 495 24.80 -21.00 17.93
C LYS A 495 25.61 -22.08 18.67
N PHE A 496 26.54 -22.65 17.91
CA PHE A 496 27.69 -23.39 18.43
C PHE A 496 28.80 -22.45 18.89
N THR A 497 29.75 -23.01 19.64
CA THR A 497 30.99 -22.32 20.05
C THR A 497 31.91 -21.94 18.88
N ASP A 498 31.69 -22.49 17.68
CA ASP A 498 32.36 -22.08 16.43
C ASP A 498 31.60 -21.00 15.63
N GLY A 499 30.39 -20.62 16.07
CA GLY A 499 29.55 -19.61 15.43
C GLY A 499 28.62 -20.10 14.33
N SER A 500 28.61 -21.40 13.99
CA SER A 500 27.64 -21.95 13.03
C SER A 500 26.20 -22.04 13.61
N PHE A 501 25.21 -22.11 12.72
CA PHE A 501 23.78 -22.07 13.08
C PHE A 501 23.23 -23.48 13.34
N ALA A 502 22.42 -23.65 14.39
CA ALA A 502 21.59 -24.84 14.57
C ALA A 502 20.59 -24.97 13.40
N ILE A 503 20.47 -26.16 12.83
CA ILE A 503 19.59 -26.44 11.68
C ILE A 503 18.23 -26.92 12.22
N PRO A 504 17.13 -26.16 12.09
CA PRO A 504 15.85 -26.56 12.67
C PRO A 504 15.26 -27.79 11.97
N VAL A 505 15.03 -28.86 12.73
CA VAL A 505 14.35 -30.07 12.23
C VAL A 505 12.85 -29.89 12.38
N ASN A 506 12.15 -29.62 11.27
CA ASN A 506 10.69 -29.66 11.22
C ASN A 506 10.25 -31.10 10.86
N PRO A 507 9.72 -31.90 11.82
CA PRO A 507 9.34 -33.29 11.56
C PRO A 507 8.07 -33.43 10.71
N ASN A 508 7.32 -32.35 10.45
CA ASN A 508 6.08 -32.36 9.66
C ASN A 508 6.31 -32.24 8.14
N ARG A 509 7.57 -32.13 7.68
CA ARG A 509 7.90 -32.27 6.25
C ARG A 509 7.66 -33.69 5.75
N ALA A 510 7.05 -33.80 4.56
CA ALA A 510 6.83 -35.07 3.88
C ALA A 510 8.11 -35.65 3.28
N TYR A 511 8.98 -34.78 2.73
CA TYR A 511 10.23 -35.17 2.06
C TYR A 511 11.39 -34.24 2.43
N TYR A 512 12.59 -34.78 2.34
CA TYR A 512 13.87 -34.11 2.60
C TYR A 512 14.81 -34.31 1.40
N TYR A 513 15.64 -33.31 1.13
CA TYR A 513 16.50 -33.24 -0.06
C TYR A 513 17.83 -32.57 0.29
N GLN A 514 18.95 -33.15 -0.15
CA GLN A 514 20.27 -32.52 -0.09
C GLN A 514 20.70 -31.96 -1.46
N THR A 515 20.26 -32.59 -2.55
CA THR A 515 20.50 -32.15 -3.93
C THR A 515 19.21 -32.06 -4.73
N LYS A 516 19.24 -31.34 -5.87
CA LYS A 516 18.04 -31.13 -6.71
C LYS A 516 17.66 -32.42 -7.46
N GLY A 517 16.48 -32.94 -7.18
CA GLY A 517 15.90 -34.12 -7.84
C GLY A 517 15.77 -35.35 -6.94
N GLU A 518 16.28 -35.32 -5.71
CA GLU A 518 16.20 -36.42 -4.75
C GLU A 518 15.16 -36.12 -3.66
N GLN A 519 14.21 -37.03 -3.44
CA GLN A 519 13.20 -36.95 -2.38
C GLN A 519 13.33 -38.18 -1.47
N LEU A 520 13.63 -37.97 -0.19
CA LEU A 520 13.75 -39.03 0.81
C LEU A 520 12.76 -38.80 1.98
N ALA A 521 12.28 -39.89 2.57
CA ALA A 521 11.58 -39.86 3.86
C ALA A 521 12.56 -39.49 5.00
N LEU A 522 12.05 -39.14 6.19
CA LEU A 522 12.88 -38.65 7.30
C LEU A 522 13.96 -39.66 7.72
N ARG A 523 13.60 -40.91 8.01
CA ARG A 523 14.57 -42.00 8.31
C ARG A 523 15.60 -42.16 7.22
N ASP A 524 15.17 -42.20 5.96
CA ASP A 524 16.04 -42.52 4.84
C ASP A 524 17.02 -41.36 4.55
N TYR A 525 16.58 -40.12 4.79
CA TYR A 525 17.44 -38.93 4.78
C TYR A 525 18.44 -38.91 5.96
N ILE A 526 17.98 -39.24 7.18
CA ILE A 526 18.86 -39.37 8.37
C ILE A 526 19.95 -40.42 8.12
N ALA A 527 19.56 -41.63 7.69
CA ALA A 527 20.47 -42.74 7.43
C ALA A 527 21.53 -42.42 6.37
N LYS A 528 21.18 -41.61 5.36
CA LYS A 528 22.06 -41.28 4.24
C LYS A 528 22.93 -40.05 4.48
N TYR A 529 22.44 -39.05 5.22
CA TYR A 529 23.05 -37.71 5.26
C TYR A 529 23.37 -37.16 6.65
N MET A 530 23.08 -37.90 7.73
CA MET A 530 23.38 -37.48 9.11
C MET A 530 24.29 -38.49 9.85
N PRO A 531 25.22 -38.02 10.71
CA PRO A 531 25.63 -36.62 10.90
C PRO A 531 26.34 -36.05 9.66
N GLN A 532 26.33 -34.72 9.48
CA GLN A 532 27.17 -34.11 8.45
C GLN A 532 28.65 -34.31 8.78
N GLY A 533 29.46 -34.62 7.76
CA GLY A 533 30.84 -35.08 7.93
C GLY A 533 31.00 -36.58 8.22
N GLU A 534 29.98 -37.24 8.77
CA GLU A 534 29.92 -38.69 9.04
C GLU A 534 28.77 -39.39 8.28
N ALA A 535 28.49 -38.99 7.04
CA ALA A 535 27.36 -39.50 6.27
C ALA A 535 27.39 -41.05 6.16
N GLY A 536 26.39 -41.71 6.77
CA GLY A 536 26.31 -43.17 6.87
C GLY A 536 26.85 -43.79 8.17
N SER A 537 27.25 -43.01 9.19
CA SER A 537 27.66 -43.57 10.50
C SER A 537 26.49 -44.03 11.38
N LEU A 538 25.25 -43.73 10.99
CA LEU A 538 24.03 -44.23 11.63
C LEU A 538 23.54 -45.53 10.97
N THR A 539 23.21 -46.53 11.79
CA THR A 539 22.52 -47.73 11.30
C THR A 539 21.08 -47.40 10.90
N ALA A 540 20.47 -48.26 10.07
CA ALA A 540 19.06 -48.12 9.70
C ALA A 540 18.11 -48.18 10.93
N GLN A 541 18.48 -48.89 11.99
CA GLN A 541 17.74 -48.86 13.26
C GLN A 541 17.93 -47.52 14.00
N ASN A 542 19.15 -46.98 14.06
CA ASN A 542 19.38 -45.68 14.69
C ASN A 542 18.60 -44.56 13.98
N ALA A 543 18.53 -44.62 12.64
CA ALA A 543 17.74 -43.68 11.85
C ALA A 543 16.23 -43.84 12.05
N ALA A 544 15.74 -45.08 12.22
CA ALA A 544 14.34 -45.34 12.56
C ALA A 544 14.00 -44.89 13.99
N ASP A 545 14.87 -45.14 14.97
CA ASP A 545 14.73 -44.69 16.36
C ASP A 545 14.67 -43.16 16.43
N LEU A 546 15.56 -42.46 15.70
CA LEU A 546 15.53 -41.00 15.55
C LEU A 546 14.26 -40.49 14.84
N GLU A 547 13.81 -41.15 13.77
CA GLU A 547 12.53 -40.83 13.11
C GLU A 547 11.35 -40.97 14.08
N ALA A 548 11.29 -42.06 14.85
CA ALA A 548 10.25 -42.31 15.84
C ALA A 548 10.26 -41.26 16.97
N PHE A 549 11.44 -40.86 17.46
CA PHE A 549 11.56 -39.75 18.42
C PHE A 549 11.10 -38.42 17.82
N LEU A 550 11.52 -38.08 16.61
CA LEU A 550 11.08 -36.86 15.93
C LEU A 550 9.57 -36.89 15.62
N PHE A 551 8.97 -38.07 15.45
CA PHE A 551 7.53 -38.21 15.31
C PHE A 551 6.76 -38.02 16.63
N THR A 552 7.37 -38.23 17.82
CA THR A 552 6.75 -37.81 19.10
C THR A 552 6.81 -36.29 19.32
N LYS A 553 7.53 -35.55 18.46
CA LYS A 553 7.54 -34.09 18.40
C LYS A 553 6.53 -33.50 17.40
N ARG A 554 5.70 -34.34 16.75
CA ARG A 554 4.56 -33.89 15.96
C ARG A 554 3.35 -33.65 16.87
N ALA A 555 2.57 -32.61 16.58
CA ALA A 555 1.26 -32.41 17.18
C ALA A 555 0.28 -33.55 16.79
N PRO A 556 -0.79 -33.80 17.59
CA PRO A 556 -1.82 -34.78 17.24
C PRO A 556 -2.46 -34.53 15.86
N SER A 557 -2.83 -35.61 15.17
CA SER A 557 -3.39 -35.53 13.81
C SER A 557 -4.92 -35.31 13.80
N ASP A 558 -5.42 -34.35 14.56
CA ASP A 558 -6.87 -34.09 14.67
C ASP A 558 -7.45 -33.36 13.44
N GLY A 559 -6.59 -32.74 12.63
CA GLY A 559 -6.95 -32.02 11.41
C GLY A 559 -7.07 -30.50 11.58
N ILE A 560 -6.67 -29.93 12.73
CA ILE A 560 -6.82 -28.51 13.07
C ILE A 560 -5.44 -27.92 13.42
N PRO A 561 -4.97 -26.85 12.77
CA PRO A 561 -3.73 -26.19 13.18
C PRO A 561 -3.87 -25.55 14.58
N ASP A 562 -2.82 -25.59 15.41
CA ASP A 562 -2.81 -24.92 16.73
C ASP A 562 -3.12 -23.41 16.61
N ASN A 563 -2.60 -22.79 15.56
CA ASN A 563 -2.90 -21.40 15.15
C ASN A 563 -4.03 -21.30 14.10
N SER A 564 -4.97 -22.25 14.10
CA SER A 564 -6.28 -22.08 13.47
C SER A 564 -6.92 -20.80 14.01
N ILE A 565 -7.54 -20.00 13.15
CA ILE A 565 -8.37 -18.90 13.61
C ILE A 565 -9.61 -19.54 14.22
N ALA A 566 -9.57 -19.78 15.52
CA ALA A 566 -10.66 -20.34 16.31
C ALA A 566 -11.95 -19.64 15.90
N SER A 567 -12.97 -20.43 15.53
CA SER A 567 -14.14 -19.95 14.81
C SER A 567 -14.71 -18.73 15.50
N PHE A 568 -14.51 -17.55 14.89
CA PHE A 568 -14.86 -16.28 15.50
C PHE A 568 -16.34 -16.32 15.86
N SER A 569 -16.62 -16.22 17.16
CA SER A 569 -17.95 -16.15 17.72
C SER A 569 -18.16 -14.75 18.25
N CYS A 570 -19.29 -14.13 17.90
CA CYS A 570 -19.68 -12.85 18.46
C CYS A 570 -19.65 -12.86 20.00
N PRO A 571 -18.84 -12.02 20.67
CA PRO A 571 -18.63 -12.10 22.12
C PRO A 571 -19.80 -11.55 22.95
N SER A 572 -20.87 -11.05 22.32
CA SER A 572 -22.08 -10.60 23.01
C SER A 572 -23.28 -10.47 22.06
N THR A 573 -24.46 -10.25 22.63
CA THR A 573 -25.69 -9.80 21.93
C THR A 573 -25.80 -8.28 21.83
N ALA A 574 -24.75 -7.52 22.17
CA ALA A 574 -24.76 -6.06 22.10
C ALA A 574 -24.70 -5.57 20.64
N THR A 575 -25.30 -4.41 20.37
CA THR A 575 -25.30 -3.76 19.06
C THR A 575 -23.88 -3.61 18.50
N ALA A 576 -23.70 -3.96 17.22
CA ALA A 576 -22.42 -3.91 16.52
C ALA A 576 -22.35 -2.75 15.50
N PRO A 577 -22.14 -1.48 15.93
CA PRO A 577 -22.27 -0.31 15.05
C PRO A 577 -21.14 -0.16 14.02
N GLY A 578 -21.48 0.41 12.87
CA GLY A 578 -20.52 0.79 11.81
C GLY A 578 -19.99 2.22 11.98
N GLN A 579 -19.15 2.68 11.05
CA GLN A 579 -18.66 4.06 11.07
C GLN A 579 -19.77 5.08 10.68
N ARG A 580 -19.92 6.17 11.46
CA ARG A 580 -20.64 7.38 11.02
C ARG A 580 -19.86 8.04 9.87
N VAL A 581 -20.50 8.34 8.75
CA VAL A 581 -19.78 8.84 7.57
C VAL A 581 -20.66 9.67 6.62
N LEU A 582 -20.03 10.61 5.92
CA LEU A 582 -20.56 11.21 4.68
C LEU A 582 -19.85 10.55 3.49
N ARG A 583 -20.58 9.84 2.63
CA ARG A 583 -19.98 9.21 1.43
C ARG A 583 -20.21 10.08 0.20
N LEU A 584 -19.14 10.55 -0.42
CA LEU A 584 -19.22 11.19 -1.73
C LEU A 584 -19.85 10.21 -2.74
N LEU A 585 -20.73 10.69 -3.62
CA LEU A 585 -21.20 9.91 -4.75
C LEU A 585 -20.01 9.63 -5.68
N THR A 586 -19.83 8.37 -6.07
CA THR A 586 -18.95 8.05 -7.19
C THR A 586 -19.51 8.65 -8.48
N ARG A 587 -18.67 8.84 -9.49
CA ARG A 587 -19.07 9.37 -10.80
C ARG A 587 -20.20 8.58 -11.45
N ALA A 588 -20.18 7.25 -11.30
CA ALA A 588 -21.23 6.36 -11.80
C ALA A 588 -22.53 6.44 -10.98
N GLU A 589 -22.46 6.74 -9.68
CA GLU A 589 -23.63 7.02 -8.84
C GLU A 589 -24.20 8.43 -9.13
N TYR A 590 -23.35 9.43 -9.39
CA TYR A 590 -23.77 10.77 -9.82
C TYR A 590 -24.51 10.70 -11.16
N GLN A 591 -23.92 10.05 -12.18
CA GLN A 591 -24.53 9.83 -13.50
C GLN A 591 -25.90 9.16 -13.39
N ARG A 592 -26.00 8.05 -12.64
CA ARG A 592 -27.28 7.36 -12.39
C ARG A 592 -28.29 8.26 -11.69
N SER A 593 -27.85 9.00 -10.67
CA SER A 593 -28.73 9.90 -9.91
C SER A 593 -29.31 11.01 -10.79
N VAL A 594 -28.52 11.71 -11.60
CA VAL A 594 -29.03 12.81 -12.44
C VAL A 594 -29.88 12.29 -13.61
N ARG A 595 -29.60 11.08 -14.11
CA ARG A 595 -30.48 10.38 -15.06
C ARG A 595 -31.84 10.06 -14.41
N ASP A 596 -31.85 9.51 -13.21
CA ASP A 596 -33.10 9.06 -12.56
C ASP A 596 -33.87 10.22 -11.89
N LEU A 597 -33.21 11.36 -11.65
CA LEU A 597 -33.83 12.61 -11.16
C LEU A 597 -34.44 13.45 -12.28
N VAL A 598 -33.69 13.72 -13.36
CA VAL A 598 -34.05 14.70 -14.41
C VAL A 598 -33.90 14.19 -15.86
N ASN A 599 -33.69 12.89 -16.07
CA ASN A 599 -33.47 12.26 -17.38
C ASN A 599 -32.29 12.83 -18.17
N TYR A 600 -31.19 13.21 -17.49
CA TYR A 600 -29.96 13.65 -18.16
C TYR A 600 -29.16 12.44 -18.65
N GLN A 601 -28.99 12.32 -19.97
CA GLN A 601 -28.40 11.15 -20.64
C GLN A 601 -26.96 11.37 -21.15
N GLN A 602 -26.46 12.61 -21.14
CA GLN A 602 -25.09 12.92 -21.59
C GLN A 602 -24.05 12.44 -20.55
N ASP A 603 -22.82 12.19 -21.00
CA ASP A 603 -21.74 11.76 -20.10
C ASP A 603 -21.34 12.85 -19.09
N VAL A 604 -21.27 12.43 -17.83
CA VAL A 604 -20.78 13.16 -16.66
C VAL A 604 -19.47 12.54 -16.15
N ILE A 605 -19.20 11.26 -16.42
CA ILE A 605 -18.09 10.51 -15.83
C ILE A 605 -16.74 11.07 -16.28
N SER A 606 -16.57 11.43 -17.55
CA SER A 606 -15.34 12.09 -18.04
C SER A 606 -15.14 13.52 -17.49
N ARG A 607 -16.17 14.12 -16.90
CA ARG A 607 -16.17 15.51 -16.41
C ARG A 607 -15.82 15.64 -14.93
N LEU A 608 -15.93 14.54 -14.18
CA LEU A 608 -15.79 14.52 -12.74
C LEU A 608 -14.43 13.93 -12.29
N PRO A 609 -13.88 14.39 -11.15
CA PRO A 609 -12.60 13.90 -10.62
C PRO A 609 -12.64 12.42 -10.23
N ASP A 610 -11.50 11.74 -10.26
CA ASP A 610 -11.41 10.31 -9.91
C ASP A 610 -11.88 9.98 -8.48
N ASP A 611 -12.60 8.86 -8.39
CA ASP A 611 -13.12 8.26 -7.16
C ASP A 611 -12.02 7.54 -6.38
N ALA A 612 -12.08 7.58 -5.05
CA ALA A 612 -11.27 6.68 -4.22
C ALA A 612 -11.70 5.22 -4.42
N ILE A 613 -10.73 4.31 -4.32
CA ILE A 613 -10.93 2.86 -4.29
C ILE A 613 -10.49 2.36 -2.91
N SER A 614 -11.29 1.52 -2.27
CA SER A 614 -10.95 0.86 -1.01
C SER A 614 -11.21 -0.64 -1.17
N GLY A 615 -10.13 -1.43 -1.14
CA GLY A 615 -10.15 -2.82 -1.59
C GLY A 615 -10.59 -2.92 -3.06
N ALA A 616 -11.66 -3.66 -3.32
CA ALA A 616 -12.19 -3.84 -4.67
C ALA A 616 -13.19 -2.75 -5.12
N PHE A 617 -13.66 -1.86 -4.23
CA PHE A 617 -14.89 -1.09 -4.46
C PHE A 617 -14.71 0.44 -4.37
N GLN A 618 -15.51 1.17 -5.16
CA GLN A 618 -15.48 2.64 -5.26
C GLN A 618 -16.60 3.34 -4.47
N ASN A 619 -17.71 2.67 -4.14
CA ASN A 619 -18.78 3.22 -3.28
C ASN A 619 -18.35 3.43 -1.80
N ASN A 620 -17.08 3.13 -1.53
CA ASN A 620 -16.34 3.41 -0.31
C ASN A 620 -15.71 4.83 -0.33
N ASN A 621 -16.21 5.72 -1.19
CA ASN A 621 -15.65 7.05 -1.46
C ASN A 621 -15.87 8.03 -0.28
N GLN A 622 -14.89 8.09 0.62
CA GLN A 622 -14.83 9.04 1.76
C GLN A 622 -14.07 10.33 1.41
N LEU A 623 -13.85 10.65 0.13
CA LEU A 623 -13.08 11.84 -0.26
C LEU A 623 -13.83 13.14 0.11
N LEU A 624 -13.07 14.06 0.71
CA LEU A 624 -13.51 15.45 0.87
C LEU A 624 -13.42 16.17 -0.48
N VAL A 625 -14.47 16.91 -0.82
CA VAL A 625 -14.53 17.77 -2.00
C VAL A 625 -13.77 19.07 -1.72
N ASP A 626 -12.50 19.09 -2.13
CA ASP A 626 -11.67 20.30 -2.16
C ASP A 626 -12.16 21.31 -3.22
N SER A 627 -11.59 22.52 -3.19
CA SER A 627 -11.99 23.61 -4.10
C SER A 627 -11.82 23.30 -5.61
N ALA A 628 -10.85 22.46 -6.00
CA ALA A 628 -10.65 22.10 -7.40
C ALA A 628 -11.66 21.03 -7.84
N ARG A 629 -11.92 20.03 -6.97
CA ARG A 629 -13.02 19.07 -7.18
C ARG A 629 -14.37 19.78 -7.25
N TYR A 630 -14.61 20.79 -6.40
CA TYR A 630 -15.87 21.54 -6.37
C TYR A 630 -16.16 22.24 -7.71
N THR A 631 -15.15 22.86 -8.34
CA THR A 631 -15.29 23.48 -9.68
C THR A 631 -15.78 22.48 -10.74
N SER A 632 -15.34 21.23 -10.70
CA SER A 632 -15.82 20.17 -11.60
C SER A 632 -17.28 19.78 -11.34
N TYR A 633 -17.71 19.75 -10.07
CA TYR A 633 -19.11 19.47 -9.72
C TYR A 633 -20.04 20.65 -10.09
N VAL A 634 -19.66 21.90 -9.82
CA VAL A 634 -20.45 23.08 -10.19
C VAL A 634 -20.61 23.19 -11.70
N SER A 635 -19.51 23.15 -12.46
CA SER A 635 -19.56 23.25 -13.94
C SER A 635 -20.23 22.05 -14.63
N THR A 636 -20.43 20.94 -13.91
CA THR A 636 -21.28 19.82 -14.33
C THR A 636 -22.75 20.10 -14.00
N ALA A 637 -23.06 20.53 -12.78
CA ALA A 637 -24.40 20.87 -12.33
C ALA A 637 -25.04 22.00 -13.16
N GLU A 638 -24.27 23.03 -13.50
CA GLU A 638 -24.68 24.12 -14.41
C GLU A 638 -25.12 23.59 -15.78
N ARG A 639 -24.38 22.63 -16.36
CA ARG A 639 -24.70 22.03 -17.67
C ARG A 639 -25.93 21.14 -17.64
N ILE A 640 -26.17 20.45 -16.52
CA ILE A 640 -27.40 19.67 -16.31
C ILE A 640 -28.59 20.63 -16.14
N ALA A 641 -28.40 21.77 -15.47
CA ALA A 641 -29.43 22.79 -15.35
C ALA A 641 -29.70 23.52 -16.68
N ASP A 642 -28.69 23.75 -17.53
CA ASP A 642 -28.86 24.23 -18.91
C ASP A 642 -29.71 23.27 -19.76
N ASP A 643 -29.36 21.98 -19.76
CA ASP A 643 -30.11 20.95 -20.49
C ASP A 643 -31.56 20.85 -20.00
N VAL A 644 -31.78 20.84 -18.68
CA VAL A 644 -33.12 20.83 -18.08
C VAL A 644 -33.90 22.12 -18.36
N ALA A 645 -33.25 23.28 -18.44
CA ALA A 645 -33.92 24.56 -18.69
C ALA A 645 -34.64 24.60 -20.06
N THR A 646 -34.15 23.87 -21.06
CA THR A 646 -34.83 23.74 -22.36
C THR A 646 -36.09 22.87 -22.32
N ARG A 647 -36.32 22.12 -21.23
CA ARG A 647 -37.29 21.03 -21.15
C ARG A 647 -37.98 20.87 -19.79
N TRP A 648 -38.12 21.97 -19.02
CA TRP A 648 -38.76 21.99 -17.69
C TRP A 648 -40.07 21.20 -17.61
N ASN A 649 -40.94 21.32 -18.63
CA ASN A 649 -42.22 20.62 -18.65
C ASN A 649 -42.08 19.08 -18.68
N ALA A 650 -41.01 18.54 -19.27
CA ALA A 650 -40.73 17.11 -19.27
C ALA A 650 -40.12 16.59 -17.95
N VAL A 651 -39.71 17.48 -17.04
CA VAL A 651 -39.08 17.15 -15.75
C VAL A 651 -40.02 17.42 -14.57
N LEU A 652 -40.80 18.50 -14.61
CA LEU A 652 -41.67 18.96 -13.52
C LEU A 652 -43.17 19.00 -13.87
N ALA A 653 -43.54 18.78 -15.14
CA ALA A 653 -44.89 19.08 -15.66
C ALA A 653 -45.33 20.52 -15.31
N CYS A 654 -44.44 21.49 -15.54
CA CYS A 654 -44.69 22.93 -15.51
C CYS A 654 -43.62 23.68 -16.30
N THR A 655 -43.85 24.97 -16.57
CA THR A 655 -42.89 25.91 -17.15
C THR A 655 -42.67 27.09 -16.21
N PRO A 656 -41.47 27.72 -16.18
CA PRO A 656 -41.26 28.95 -15.42
C PRO A 656 -42.30 30.02 -15.77
N GLY A 657 -42.73 30.79 -14.76
CA GLY A 657 -43.84 31.74 -14.84
C GLY A 657 -45.23 31.12 -14.63
N ALA A 658 -45.36 29.78 -14.63
CA ALA A 658 -46.61 29.11 -14.27
C ALA A 658 -46.73 28.99 -12.73
N ALA A 659 -47.94 29.25 -12.20
CA ALA A 659 -48.21 29.24 -10.78
C ALA A 659 -47.75 27.93 -10.10
N GLY A 660 -46.87 28.06 -9.10
CA GLY A 660 -46.32 26.92 -8.34
C GLY A 660 -45.18 26.14 -9.01
N CYS A 661 -44.67 26.55 -10.17
CA CYS A 661 -43.59 25.79 -10.84
C CYS A 661 -42.27 25.80 -10.04
N THR A 662 -41.94 26.92 -9.41
CA THR A 662 -40.83 27.03 -8.44
C THR A 662 -41.04 26.16 -7.20
N ASP A 663 -42.28 26.04 -6.72
CA ASP A 663 -42.63 25.17 -5.60
C ASP A 663 -42.51 23.67 -5.95
N LYS A 664 -42.80 23.26 -7.20
CA LYS A 664 -42.49 21.90 -7.69
C LYS A 664 -40.99 21.61 -7.74
N LEU A 665 -40.19 22.57 -8.23
CA LEU A 665 -38.72 22.42 -8.27
C LEU A 665 -38.16 22.23 -6.84
N VAL A 666 -38.53 23.09 -5.91
CA VAL A 666 -37.92 23.11 -4.57
C VAL A 666 -38.52 22.06 -3.63
N THR A 667 -39.81 21.78 -3.71
CA THR A 667 -40.47 20.80 -2.84
C THR A 667 -40.34 19.39 -3.41
N ASP A 668 -40.84 19.16 -4.63
CA ASP A 668 -41.02 17.80 -5.16
C ASP A 668 -39.70 17.23 -5.69
N LEU A 669 -38.99 17.99 -6.53
CA LEU A 669 -37.69 17.57 -7.05
C LEU A 669 -36.56 17.78 -6.01
N GLY A 670 -36.56 18.89 -5.27
CA GLY A 670 -35.58 19.17 -4.21
C GLY A 670 -35.50 18.05 -3.16
N GLN A 671 -36.65 17.54 -2.68
CA GLN A 671 -36.68 16.40 -1.75
C GLN A 671 -36.09 15.12 -2.36
N ARG A 672 -36.23 14.90 -3.67
CA ARG A 672 -35.61 13.76 -4.37
C ARG A 672 -34.11 13.94 -4.58
N ILE A 673 -33.64 15.17 -4.81
CA ILE A 673 -32.21 15.50 -4.94
C ILE A 673 -31.51 15.33 -3.57
N PHE A 674 -32.07 15.88 -2.48
CA PHE A 674 -31.49 15.76 -1.14
C PHE A 674 -31.81 14.43 -0.44
N ARG A 675 -32.73 13.63 -1.00
CA ARG A 675 -33.14 12.29 -0.54
C ARG A 675 -33.84 12.27 0.83
N ARG A 676 -34.18 13.46 1.33
CA ARG A 676 -34.96 13.77 2.54
C ARG A 676 -35.78 15.04 2.29
N PRO A 677 -36.82 15.32 3.09
CA PRO A 677 -37.45 16.65 3.11
C PRO A 677 -36.42 17.76 3.34
N LEU A 678 -36.60 18.89 2.65
CA LEU A 678 -35.85 20.11 2.92
C LEU A 678 -36.29 20.69 4.27
N SER A 679 -35.34 21.24 5.03
CA SER A 679 -35.65 22.06 6.21
C SER A 679 -36.37 23.35 5.80
N ALA A 680 -37.04 24.00 6.75
CA ALA A 680 -37.75 25.26 6.50
C ALA A 680 -36.81 26.35 5.91
N THR A 681 -35.57 26.42 6.39
CA THR A 681 -34.55 27.35 5.87
C THR A 681 -34.17 26.99 4.43
N GLU A 682 -33.76 25.73 4.17
CA GLU A 682 -33.41 25.28 2.81
C GLU A 682 -34.56 25.53 1.82
N LYS A 683 -35.81 25.20 2.18
CA LYS A 683 -36.96 25.46 1.31
C LYS A 683 -37.16 26.97 1.07
N THR A 684 -36.94 27.82 2.07
CA THR A 684 -37.07 29.28 1.91
C THR A 684 -35.99 29.81 0.96
N ASP A 685 -34.73 29.45 1.19
CA ASP A 685 -33.58 29.95 0.45
C ASP A 685 -33.63 29.49 -1.02
N TYR A 686 -33.90 28.21 -1.27
CA TYR A 686 -34.03 27.69 -2.63
C TYR A 686 -35.29 28.22 -3.35
N LEU A 687 -36.38 28.55 -2.65
CA LEU A 687 -37.52 29.25 -3.26
C LEU A 687 -37.19 30.69 -3.63
N ALA A 688 -36.47 31.42 -2.78
CA ALA A 688 -36.04 32.80 -3.07
C ALA A 688 -35.07 32.86 -4.27
N LEU A 689 -34.18 31.86 -4.38
CA LEU A 689 -33.30 31.69 -5.53
C LEU A 689 -34.08 31.28 -6.79
N ALA A 690 -34.99 30.30 -6.69
CA ALA A 690 -35.78 29.82 -7.82
C ALA A 690 -36.71 30.91 -8.39
N LYS A 691 -37.25 31.79 -7.53
CA LYS A 691 -38.11 32.93 -7.91
C LYS A 691 -37.32 34.16 -8.38
N GLY A 692 -35.98 34.12 -8.36
CA GLY A 692 -35.10 35.24 -8.70
C GLY A 692 -35.13 36.41 -7.70
N THR A 693 -35.91 36.31 -6.61
CA THR A 693 -36.08 37.37 -5.62
C THR A 693 -34.86 37.59 -4.74
N ALA A 694 -33.90 36.65 -4.74
CA ALA A 694 -32.63 36.79 -4.03
C ALA A 694 -31.66 37.81 -4.69
N ASP A 695 -31.75 38.02 -6.02
CA ASP A 695 -30.74 38.78 -6.78
C ASP A 695 -31.24 39.52 -8.04
N GLY A 696 -32.54 39.47 -8.34
CA GLY A 696 -33.16 40.21 -9.44
C GLY A 696 -33.21 39.47 -10.78
N ARG A 697 -32.91 38.16 -10.81
CA ARG A 697 -33.09 37.31 -12.00
C ARG A 697 -34.56 37.10 -12.37
N THR A 698 -34.83 36.68 -13.60
CA THR A 698 -36.14 36.12 -13.97
C THR A 698 -36.37 34.75 -13.30
N GLU A 699 -37.62 34.30 -13.17
CA GLU A 699 -37.91 32.96 -12.61
C GLU A 699 -37.27 31.82 -13.42
N ALA A 700 -37.15 31.96 -14.75
CA ALA A 700 -36.51 30.95 -15.60
C ALA A 700 -35.01 30.79 -15.29
N GLU A 701 -34.30 31.91 -15.11
CA GLU A 701 -32.89 31.92 -14.71
C GLU A 701 -32.71 31.49 -13.25
N GLY A 702 -33.59 31.95 -12.36
CA GLY A 702 -33.62 31.58 -10.95
C GLY A 702 -33.79 30.06 -10.77
N MET A 703 -34.76 29.45 -11.45
CA MET A 703 -34.96 27.99 -11.45
C MET A 703 -33.74 27.22 -11.97
N LYS A 704 -33.06 27.71 -13.03
CA LYS A 704 -31.81 27.12 -13.53
C LYS A 704 -30.73 27.16 -12.44
N VAL A 705 -30.49 28.32 -11.83
CA VAL A 705 -29.45 28.47 -10.80
C VAL A 705 -29.79 27.68 -9.52
N ALA A 706 -31.06 27.61 -9.13
CA ALA A 706 -31.50 26.78 -8.01
C ALA A 706 -31.24 25.29 -8.24
N LEU A 707 -31.53 24.76 -9.44
CA LEU A 707 -31.21 23.37 -9.78
C LEU A 707 -29.69 23.10 -9.80
N ALA A 708 -28.90 24.01 -10.38
CA ALA A 708 -27.44 23.88 -10.36
C ALA A 708 -26.89 23.87 -8.92
N ALA A 709 -27.36 24.78 -8.06
CA ALA A 709 -26.97 24.85 -6.66
C ALA A 709 -27.38 23.60 -5.86
N MET A 710 -28.55 23.00 -6.13
CA MET A 710 -28.94 21.71 -5.54
C MET A 710 -28.03 20.56 -6.02
N LEU A 711 -27.66 20.54 -7.30
CA LEU A 711 -26.80 19.49 -7.90
C LEU A 711 -25.29 19.68 -7.63
N SER A 712 -24.89 20.79 -7.02
CA SER A 712 -23.56 20.97 -6.40
C SER A 712 -23.59 20.98 -4.86
N SER A 713 -24.77 20.96 -4.24
CA SER A 713 -24.92 20.99 -2.77
C SER A 713 -24.31 19.74 -2.11
N PRO A 714 -23.64 19.87 -0.94
CA PRO A 714 -23.23 18.73 -0.14
C PRO A 714 -24.35 17.73 0.16
N GLN A 715 -25.61 18.19 0.24
CA GLN A 715 -26.79 17.33 0.46
C GLN A 715 -27.09 16.39 -0.71
N PHE A 716 -26.63 16.72 -1.92
CA PHE A 716 -26.66 15.84 -3.09
C PHE A 716 -25.35 15.07 -3.25
N LEU A 717 -24.21 15.77 -3.19
CA LEU A 717 -22.88 15.19 -3.40
C LEU A 717 -22.55 14.09 -2.38
N TYR A 718 -23.01 14.21 -1.14
CA TYR A 718 -22.78 13.20 -0.09
C TYR A 718 -24.06 12.46 0.30
N ARG A 719 -23.95 11.14 0.46
CA ARG A 719 -24.93 10.31 1.18
C ARG A 719 -24.66 10.46 2.67
N SER A 720 -25.70 10.76 3.44
CA SER A 720 -25.61 10.81 4.91
C SER A 720 -25.76 9.41 5.49
N GLU A 721 -24.79 9.01 6.29
CA GLU A 721 -24.85 7.87 7.20
C GLU A 721 -24.35 8.34 8.58
N LEU A 722 -24.92 9.43 9.07
CA LEU A 722 -24.56 10.07 10.34
C LEU A 722 -25.48 9.63 11.48
N GLY A 723 -26.78 9.51 11.22
CA GLY A 723 -27.75 9.10 12.23
C GLY A 723 -27.98 10.06 13.38
N GLU A 724 -29.07 9.82 14.10
CA GLU A 724 -29.51 10.55 15.28
C GLU A 724 -29.10 9.81 16.56
N LEU A 725 -28.74 10.53 17.62
CA LEU A 725 -28.19 9.93 18.84
C LEU A 725 -29.23 9.02 19.52
N SER A 726 -28.90 7.73 19.67
CA SER A 726 -29.82 6.72 20.21
C SER A 726 -29.49 6.34 21.66
N SER A 727 -28.21 6.12 21.97
CA SER A 727 -27.74 5.82 23.33
C SER A 727 -26.21 5.87 23.42
N GLY A 728 -25.65 6.45 24.49
CA GLY A 728 -24.20 6.51 24.69
C GLY A 728 -23.47 7.22 23.54
N SER A 729 -22.63 6.49 22.80
CA SER A 729 -21.96 6.93 21.57
C SER A 729 -22.57 6.34 20.29
N ILE A 730 -23.72 5.67 20.39
CA ILE A 730 -24.41 4.98 19.29
C ILE A 730 -25.51 5.86 18.72
N TYR A 731 -25.46 6.05 17.40
CA TYR A 731 -26.42 6.78 16.59
C TYR A 731 -27.21 5.80 15.74
N LYS A 732 -28.51 6.01 15.56
CA LYS A 732 -29.35 5.21 14.65
C LYS A 732 -29.59 6.00 13.36
N LEU A 733 -29.37 5.39 12.20
CA LEU A 733 -29.75 6.00 10.92
C LEU A 733 -31.26 6.20 10.85
N ASN A 734 -31.71 7.37 10.40
CA ASN A 734 -33.13 7.63 10.23
C ASN A 734 -33.68 7.01 8.93
N ALA A 735 -35.00 7.02 8.77
CA ALA A 735 -35.68 6.34 7.67
C ALA A 735 -35.24 6.84 6.27
N TYR A 736 -34.81 8.10 6.13
CA TYR A 736 -34.34 8.67 4.86
C TYR A 736 -32.87 8.33 4.57
N GLU A 737 -32.02 8.22 5.59
CA GLU A 737 -30.68 7.66 5.46
C GLU A 737 -30.73 6.17 5.11
N ILE A 738 -31.64 5.40 5.71
CA ILE A 738 -31.88 3.99 5.36
C ILE A 738 -32.44 3.83 3.94
N ALA A 739 -33.36 4.71 3.49
CA ALA A 739 -33.83 4.74 2.10
C ALA A 739 -32.68 5.02 1.13
N THR A 740 -31.84 6.02 1.45
CA THR A 740 -30.63 6.38 0.69
C THR A 740 -29.69 5.18 0.61
N TYR A 741 -29.39 4.54 1.73
CA TYR A 741 -28.55 3.35 1.79
C TYR A 741 -29.09 2.23 0.89
N LEU A 742 -30.35 1.84 1.07
CA LEU A 742 -31.03 0.82 0.26
C LEU A 742 -30.93 1.11 -1.25
N ALA A 743 -31.18 2.35 -1.67
CA ALA A 743 -31.11 2.73 -3.07
C ALA A 743 -29.70 2.60 -3.65
N TYR A 744 -28.67 3.17 -3.02
CA TYR A 744 -27.31 3.06 -3.56
C TYR A 744 -26.73 1.64 -3.45
N THR A 745 -27.08 0.86 -2.43
CA THR A 745 -26.66 -0.55 -2.29
C THR A 745 -27.26 -1.46 -3.36
N PHE A 746 -28.48 -1.21 -3.84
CA PHE A 746 -29.15 -2.09 -4.81
C PHE A 746 -29.25 -1.53 -6.23
N THR A 747 -29.43 -0.22 -6.44
CA THR A 747 -29.55 0.37 -7.80
C THR A 747 -28.32 1.20 -8.22
N GLY A 748 -27.50 1.62 -7.25
CA GLY A 748 -26.40 2.57 -7.49
C GLY A 748 -26.90 3.99 -7.81
N SER A 749 -28.12 4.33 -7.38
CA SER A 749 -28.81 5.58 -7.72
C SER A 749 -29.60 6.13 -6.53
N THR A 750 -30.25 7.28 -6.72
CA THR A 750 -31.12 7.91 -5.73
C THR A 750 -32.37 7.06 -5.43
N PRO A 751 -32.97 7.15 -4.21
CA PRO A 751 -34.27 6.57 -3.91
C PRO A 751 -35.38 6.99 -4.88
N ASP A 752 -36.25 6.05 -5.22
CA ASP A 752 -37.48 6.35 -5.96
C ASP A 752 -38.58 6.94 -5.04
N ALA A 753 -39.69 7.38 -5.63
CA ALA A 753 -40.80 7.96 -4.88
C ALA A 753 -41.46 6.98 -3.90
N ASN A 754 -41.46 5.68 -4.18
CA ASN A 754 -42.05 4.66 -3.31
C ASN A 754 -41.19 4.44 -2.06
N LEU A 755 -39.87 4.41 -2.22
CA LEU A 755 -38.91 4.25 -1.13
C LEU A 755 -38.82 5.51 -0.25
N ILE A 756 -38.91 6.70 -0.85
CA ILE A 756 -39.06 7.97 -0.09
C ILE A 756 -40.40 7.99 0.67
N ALA A 757 -41.49 7.50 0.08
CA ALA A 757 -42.77 7.38 0.78
C ALA A 757 -42.75 6.32 1.89
N ALA A 758 -42.00 5.23 1.72
CA ALA A 758 -41.77 4.22 2.78
C ALA A 758 -40.94 4.77 3.94
N ALA A 759 -39.96 5.64 3.66
CA ALA A 759 -39.27 6.41 4.69
C ALA A 759 -40.24 7.34 5.45
N ALA A 760 -41.06 8.09 4.71
CA ALA A 760 -42.02 9.05 5.28
C ALA A 760 -43.10 8.41 6.17
N ARG A 761 -43.55 7.18 5.84
CA ARG A 761 -44.46 6.39 6.69
C ARG A 761 -43.79 5.75 7.91
N GLY A 762 -42.46 5.70 7.94
CA GLY A 762 -41.70 5.01 8.97
C GLY A 762 -41.59 3.49 8.77
N ASP A 763 -41.95 2.94 7.61
CA ASP A 763 -41.82 1.51 7.28
C ASP A 763 -40.38 1.02 7.52
N LEU A 764 -39.40 1.87 7.18
CA LEU A 764 -37.97 1.64 7.30
C LEU A 764 -37.40 1.77 8.73
N ASN A 765 -38.23 2.07 9.73
CA ASN A 765 -37.78 2.12 11.14
C ASN A 765 -37.51 0.72 11.74
N THR A 766 -37.96 -0.34 11.06
CA THR A 766 -37.89 -1.74 11.50
C THR A 766 -37.09 -2.61 10.53
N ALA A 767 -36.36 -3.60 11.06
CA ALA A 767 -35.62 -4.56 10.25
C ALA A 767 -36.52 -5.41 9.32
N ALA A 768 -37.81 -5.56 9.62
CA ALA A 768 -38.77 -6.25 8.75
C ALA A 768 -39.11 -5.41 7.50
N GLY A 769 -39.46 -4.13 7.69
CA GLY A 769 -39.73 -3.21 6.57
C GLY A 769 -38.51 -2.96 5.69
N ILE A 770 -37.32 -2.87 6.30
CA ILE A 770 -36.03 -2.78 5.59
C ILE A 770 -35.84 -3.99 4.65
N ARG A 771 -36.02 -5.23 5.15
CA ARG A 771 -35.91 -6.46 4.32
C ARG A 771 -36.94 -6.48 3.18
N ALA A 772 -38.17 -6.05 3.44
CA ALA A 772 -39.22 -6.01 2.42
C ALA A 772 -38.90 -5.02 1.27
N GLN A 773 -38.37 -3.85 1.59
CA GLN A 773 -37.93 -2.87 0.58
C GLN A 773 -36.67 -3.35 -0.16
N ALA A 774 -35.71 -3.98 0.53
CA ALA A 774 -34.56 -4.62 -0.10
C ALA A 774 -34.97 -5.72 -1.10
N ALA A 775 -35.88 -6.61 -0.70
CA ALA A 775 -36.43 -7.67 -1.55
C ALA A 775 -37.20 -7.13 -2.77
N THR A 776 -37.76 -5.93 -2.67
CA THR A 776 -38.42 -5.23 -3.78
C THR A 776 -37.38 -4.68 -4.76
N LEU A 777 -36.37 -3.96 -4.27
CA LEU A 777 -35.28 -3.40 -5.08
C LEU A 777 -34.49 -4.48 -5.83
N MET A 778 -34.30 -5.67 -5.25
CA MET A 778 -33.63 -6.81 -5.90
C MET A 778 -34.25 -7.28 -7.23
N ASN A 779 -35.52 -6.95 -7.46
CA ASN A 779 -36.21 -7.34 -8.69
C ASN A 779 -35.97 -6.35 -9.84
N SER A 780 -35.37 -5.18 -9.56
CA SER A 780 -35.13 -4.12 -10.55
C SER A 780 -34.05 -4.51 -11.59
N ALA A 781 -34.14 -3.91 -12.78
CA ALA A 781 -33.10 -4.05 -13.80
C ALA A 781 -31.76 -3.44 -13.35
N ASN A 782 -31.79 -2.29 -12.65
CA ASN A 782 -30.60 -1.63 -12.12
C ASN A 782 -29.82 -2.55 -11.16
N THR A 783 -30.50 -3.38 -10.36
CA THR A 783 -29.83 -4.32 -9.44
C THR A 783 -29.10 -5.44 -10.17
N LYS A 784 -29.64 -5.93 -11.29
CA LYS A 784 -28.95 -6.91 -12.15
C LYS A 784 -27.68 -6.31 -12.76
N VAL A 785 -27.73 -5.04 -13.18
CA VAL A 785 -26.53 -4.33 -13.65
C VAL A 785 -25.52 -4.14 -12.52
N LEU A 786 -25.94 -3.65 -11.35
CA LEU A 786 -25.05 -3.39 -10.22
C LEU A 786 -24.40 -4.66 -9.66
N MET A 787 -25.11 -5.79 -9.59
CA MET A 787 -24.50 -7.07 -9.21
C MET A 787 -23.46 -7.53 -10.25
N GLY A 788 -23.68 -7.22 -11.54
CA GLY A 788 -22.70 -7.41 -12.61
C GLY A 788 -21.46 -6.52 -12.47
N GLU A 789 -21.62 -5.24 -12.12
CA GLU A 789 -20.52 -4.32 -11.81
C GLU A 789 -19.72 -4.81 -10.59
N LEU A 790 -20.42 -5.25 -9.54
CA LEU A 790 -19.84 -5.73 -8.27
C LEU A 790 -18.94 -6.94 -8.49
N VAL A 791 -19.43 -8.01 -9.14
CA VAL A 791 -18.62 -9.21 -9.36
C VAL A 791 -17.42 -8.95 -10.26
N ASN A 792 -17.57 -8.10 -11.28
CA ASN A 792 -16.45 -7.78 -12.17
C ASN A 792 -15.33 -7.04 -11.42
N ARG A 793 -15.68 -6.07 -10.57
CA ARG A 793 -14.72 -5.32 -9.74
C ARG A 793 -14.09 -6.18 -8.64
N TRP A 794 -14.88 -7.01 -7.96
CA TRP A 794 -14.40 -7.99 -6.98
C TRP A 794 -13.32 -8.88 -7.58
N LEU A 795 -13.58 -9.47 -8.75
CA LEU A 795 -12.67 -10.39 -9.44
C LEU A 795 -11.65 -9.68 -10.35
N GLY A 796 -11.61 -8.35 -10.35
CA GLY A 796 -10.66 -7.55 -11.15
C GLY A 796 -10.84 -7.67 -12.67
N THR A 797 -11.95 -8.26 -13.14
CA THR A 797 -12.22 -8.55 -14.55
C THR A 797 -12.70 -7.33 -15.33
N GLU A 798 -12.98 -6.19 -14.68
CA GLU A 798 -13.28 -4.91 -15.35
C GLU A 798 -12.13 -4.47 -16.28
N LYS A 799 -10.89 -4.85 -15.94
CA LYS A 799 -9.67 -4.59 -16.72
C LYS A 799 -9.37 -5.66 -17.78
N LEU A 800 -10.28 -6.58 -18.08
CA LEU A 800 -10.04 -7.62 -19.08
C LEU A 800 -9.91 -7.04 -20.50
N ALA A 801 -10.73 -6.05 -20.84
CA ALA A 801 -10.73 -5.42 -22.17
C ALA A 801 -9.48 -4.59 -22.50
N THR A 802 -8.58 -4.36 -21.54
CA THR A 802 -7.27 -3.72 -21.78
C THR A 802 -6.14 -4.73 -21.99
N GLN A 803 -6.44 -6.03 -22.03
CA GLN A 803 -5.48 -7.08 -22.40
C GLN A 803 -5.58 -7.42 -23.89
N ASN A 804 -4.50 -7.96 -24.46
CA ASN A 804 -4.52 -8.64 -25.74
C ASN A 804 -4.39 -10.16 -25.50
N LYS A 805 -5.00 -10.98 -26.36
CA LYS A 805 -4.82 -12.44 -26.39
C LYS A 805 -4.38 -12.89 -27.78
N VAL A 806 -3.40 -13.79 -27.83
CA VAL A 806 -2.89 -14.36 -29.09
C VAL A 806 -3.97 -15.21 -29.73
N GLY A 807 -4.15 -15.07 -31.05
CA GLY A 807 -5.16 -15.82 -31.83
C GLY A 807 -6.59 -15.28 -31.75
N VAL A 808 -6.87 -14.19 -31.02
CA VAL A 808 -8.19 -13.55 -30.99
C VAL A 808 -8.12 -12.13 -31.52
N ALA A 809 -8.62 -11.92 -32.73
CA ALA A 809 -8.79 -10.58 -33.30
C ALA A 809 -9.83 -9.78 -32.48
N ASN A 810 -9.50 -8.52 -32.14
CA ASN A 810 -10.32 -7.64 -31.31
C ASN A 810 -10.81 -8.30 -29.99
N PHE A 811 -9.85 -8.78 -29.18
CA PHE A 811 -10.15 -9.37 -27.87
C PHE A 811 -10.95 -8.44 -26.94
N ALA A 812 -10.84 -7.11 -27.08
CA ALA A 812 -11.60 -6.16 -26.27
C ALA A 812 -13.12 -6.33 -26.38
N THR A 813 -13.65 -6.64 -27.57
CA THR A 813 -15.09 -6.94 -27.73
C THR A 813 -15.48 -8.26 -27.06
N LEU A 814 -14.67 -9.32 -27.24
CA LEU A 814 -14.90 -10.61 -26.58
C LEU A 814 -14.82 -10.49 -25.05
N ALA A 815 -13.89 -9.69 -24.53
CA ALA A 815 -13.75 -9.36 -23.13
C ALA A 815 -15.00 -8.67 -22.57
N GLY A 816 -15.62 -7.74 -23.33
CA GLY A 816 -16.89 -7.12 -22.97
C GLY A 816 -18.02 -8.15 -22.86
N ASP A 817 -18.10 -9.10 -23.80
CA ASP A 817 -19.08 -10.19 -23.70
C ASP A 817 -18.83 -11.07 -22.46
N MET A 818 -17.57 -11.40 -22.17
CA MET A 818 -17.18 -12.20 -21.00
C MET A 818 -17.53 -11.49 -19.67
N GLN A 819 -17.37 -10.17 -19.60
CA GLN A 819 -17.78 -9.36 -18.44
C GLN A 819 -19.30 -9.43 -18.22
N LEU A 820 -20.08 -9.47 -19.31
CA LEU A 820 -21.54 -9.65 -19.29
C LEU A 820 -21.95 -11.10 -18.96
N GLU A 821 -21.24 -12.13 -19.45
CA GLU A 821 -21.40 -13.53 -19.02
C GLU A 821 -21.27 -13.63 -17.50
N LEU A 822 -20.15 -13.17 -16.94
CA LEU A 822 -19.87 -13.22 -15.51
C LEU A 822 -20.93 -12.43 -14.71
N GLY A 823 -21.31 -11.25 -15.19
CA GLY A 823 -22.33 -10.42 -14.54
C GLY A 823 -23.72 -11.05 -14.52
N LYS A 824 -24.15 -11.67 -15.63
CA LYS A 824 -25.44 -12.38 -15.75
C LYS A 824 -25.43 -13.69 -14.94
N ASN A 825 -24.34 -14.46 -14.98
CA ASN A 825 -24.13 -15.67 -14.16
C ASN A 825 -24.30 -15.33 -12.67
N PHE A 826 -23.55 -14.34 -12.16
CA PHE A 826 -23.60 -13.95 -10.76
C PHE A 826 -24.96 -13.38 -10.37
N SER A 827 -25.55 -12.51 -11.20
CA SER A 827 -26.88 -11.92 -10.93
C SER A 827 -27.97 -12.99 -10.82
N ALA A 828 -27.96 -14.01 -11.68
CA ALA A 828 -28.89 -15.15 -11.56
C ALA A 828 -28.60 -16.00 -10.31
N ALA A 829 -27.33 -16.16 -9.94
CA ALA A 829 -26.95 -16.89 -8.74
C ALA A 829 -27.34 -16.20 -7.42
N VAL A 830 -27.34 -14.86 -7.37
CA VAL A 830 -27.62 -14.11 -6.11
C VAL A 830 -28.99 -13.45 -6.03
N LEU A 831 -29.69 -13.21 -7.16
CA LEU A 831 -31.01 -12.56 -7.17
C LEU A 831 -32.18 -13.53 -7.39
N ASP A 832 -31.97 -14.76 -7.87
CA ASP A 832 -33.03 -15.76 -7.97
C ASP A 832 -33.34 -16.34 -6.58
N SER A 833 -34.62 -16.42 -6.21
CA SER A 833 -35.08 -16.96 -4.92
C SER A 833 -34.96 -18.48 -4.81
N THR A 834 -34.73 -19.18 -5.92
CA THR A 834 -34.48 -20.63 -5.98
C THR A 834 -32.99 -20.98 -6.03
N SER A 835 -32.11 -20.00 -6.26
CA SER A 835 -30.66 -20.23 -6.28
C SER A 835 -30.12 -20.54 -4.88
N THR A 836 -29.20 -21.50 -4.83
CA THR A 836 -28.42 -21.84 -3.63
C THR A 836 -27.00 -21.30 -3.76
N PHE A 837 -26.17 -21.46 -2.73
CA PHE A 837 -24.74 -21.19 -2.83
C PHE A 837 -24.05 -21.97 -3.97
N ALA A 838 -24.58 -23.16 -4.33
CA ALA A 838 -24.06 -23.95 -5.45
C ALA A 838 -24.14 -23.20 -6.79
N THR A 839 -25.18 -22.39 -7.01
CA THR A 839 -25.36 -21.62 -8.25
C THR A 839 -24.28 -20.55 -8.46
N VAL A 840 -23.60 -20.10 -7.40
CA VAL A 840 -22.53 -19.09 -7.49
C VAL A 840 -21.26 -19.67 -8.11
N TYR A 841 -20.89 -20.89 -7.73
CA TYR A 841 -19.63 -21.53 -8.13
C TYR A 841 -19.81 -22.64 -9.16
N ASN A 842 -20.78 -23.54 -8.98
CA ASN A 842 -20.95 -24.73 -9.81
C ASN A 842 -22.39 -24.92 -10.40
N PRO A 843 -22.96 -23.93 -11.12
CA PRO A 843 -24.18 -24.16 -11.90
C PRO A 843 -23.88 -24.96 -13.18
N ASN A 844 -24.88 -25.68 -13.68
CA ASN A 844 -24.81 -26.41 -14.97
C ASN A 844 -25.30 -25.54 -16.15
N PHE A 845 -25.12 -24.22 -16.06
CA PHE A 845 -25.47 -23.25 -17.08
C PHE A 845 -24.48 -22.07 -17.09
N THR A 846 -24.46 -21.34 -18.20
CA THR A 846 -23.86 -20.00 -18.30
C THR A 846 -24.66 -19.11 -19.25
N TYR A 847 -24.51 -17.79 -19.17
CA TYR A 847 -25.12 -16.86 -20.11
C TYR A 847 -24.18 -16.54 -21.27
N VAL A 848 -24.63 -16.76 -22.51
CA VAL A 848 -23.85 -16.49 -23.73
C VAL A 848 -24.67 -15.74 -24.77
N ASN A 849 -24.04 -14.79 -25.46
CA ASN A 849 -24.52 -14.33 -26.76
C ASN A 849 -23.97 -15.21 -27.89
N GLN A 850 -24.42 -14.99 -29.13
CA GLN A 850 -23.98 -15.79 -30.30
C GLN A 850 -22.46 -15.88 -30.45
N ARG A 851 -21.71 -14.82 -30.09
CA ARG A 851 -20.25 -14.78 -30.21
C ARG A 851 -19.56 -15.62 -29.12
N LEU A 852 -20.01 -15.54 -27.87
CA LEU A 852 -19.52 -16.41 -26.80
C LEU A 852 -19.91 -17.88 -27.03
N ALA A 853 -21.13 -18.14 -27.49
CA ALA A 853 -21.59 -19.48 -27.82
C ALA A 853 -20.67 -20.13 -28.88
N THR A 854 -20.36 -19.37 -29.94
CA THR A 854 -19.41 -19.79 -30.99
C THR A 854 -17.99 -19.99 -30.43
N HIS A 855 -17.47 -19.06 -29.62
CA HIS A 855 -16.12 -19.13 -29.02
C HIS A 855 -15.97 -20.30 -28.02
N TYR A 856 -17.04 -20.68 -27.32
CA TYR A 856 -17.04 -21.77 -26.34
C TYR A 856 -17.49 -23.13 -26.89
N GLY A 857 -18.01 -23.20 -28.11
CA GLY A 857 -18.61 -24.43 -28.66
C GLY A 857 -19.96 -24.80 -28.05
N LEU A 858 -20.72 -23.82 -27.53
CA LEU A 858 -22.04 -24.03 -26.93
C LEU A 858 -23.18 -23.75 -27.93
N THR A 859 -24.30 -24.44 -27.77
CA THR A 859 -25.52 -24.20 -28.55
C THR A 859 -26.15 -22.85 -28.15
N TYR A 860 -26.31 -21.95 -29.12
CA TYR A 860 -27.10 -20.72 -28.95
C TYR A 860 -28.57 -21.01 -29.31
N SER A 861 -29.41 -21.20 -28.29
CA SER A 861 -30.83 -21.55 -28.46
C SER A 861 -31.69 -21.03 -27.31
N GLY A 862 -32.91 -20.59 -27.62
CA GLY A 862 -33.87 -20.03 -26.65
C GLY A 862 -34.09 -18.53 -26.84
N THR A 863 -34.91 -17.93 -25.98
CA THR A 863 -35.20 -16.50 -26.03
C THR A 863 -34.00 -15.70 -25.50
N ALA A 864 -33.45 -14.82 -26.34
CA ALA A 864 -32.39 -13.90 -25.94
C ALA A 864 -32.94 -12.72 -25.12
N ASP A 865 -32.14 -12.20 -24.19
CA ASP A 865 -32.42 -10.94 -23.50
C ASP A 865 -32.03 -9.71 -24.33
N ALA A 866 -32.23 -8.51 -23.78
CA ALA A 866 -31.99 -7.24 -24.46
C ALA A 866 -30.52 -7.01 -24.87
N ASP A 867 -29.57 -7.72 -24.26
CA ASP A 867 -28.14 -7.67 -24.62
C ASP A 867 -27.75 -8.78 -25.62
N GLY A 868 -28.73 -9.59 -26.05
CA GLY A 868 -28.54 -10.73 -26.95
C GLY A 868 -28.03 -12.00 -26.27
N PHE A 869 -28.21 -12.16 -24.96
CA PHE A 869 -27.74 -13.34 -24.22
C PHE A 869 -28.85 -14.37 -23.99
N VAL A 870 -28.53 -15.66 -24.16
CA VAL A 870 -29.36 -16.81 -23.75
C VAL A 870 -28.72 -17.55 -22.58
N LYS A 871 -29.53 -18.23 -21.77
CA LYS A 871 -29.06 -19.14 -20.70
C LYS A 871 -28.80 -20.52 -21.31
N ALA A 872 -27.54 -20.82 -21.63
CA ALA A 872 -27.13 -22.11 -22.22
C ALA A 872 -26.76 -23.13 -21.13
N ASN A 873 -27.18 -24.39 -21.31
CA ASN A 873 -26.77 -25.50 -20.45
C ASN A 873 -25.32 -25.91 -20.76
N THR A 874 -24.58 -26.37 -19.74
CA THR A 874 -23.18 -26.79 -19.90
C THR A 874 -22.72 -27.71 -18.76
N SER A 875 -21.92 -28.72 -19.09
CA SER A 875 -21.23 -29.60 -18.14
C SER A 875 -19.90 -29.04 -17.65
N ASP A 876 -19.20 -28.22 -18.45
CA ASP A 876 -17.76 -27.98 -18.26
C ASP A 876 -17.43 -26.59 -17.71
N ARG A 877 -18.38 -25.64 -17.78
CA ARG A 877 -18.19 -24.25 -17.32
C ARG A 877 -19.33 -23.75 -16.43
N GLY A 878 -19.36 -22.45 -16.17
CA GLY A 878 -20.41 -21.78 -15.39
C GLY A 878 -19.94 -21.21 -14.05
N GLY A 879 -20.83 -20.46 -13.41
CA GLY A 879 -20.55 -19.76 -12.15
C GLY A 879 -19.58 -18.60 -12.33
N ILE A 880 -18.95 -18.18 -11.24
CA ILE A 880 -17.94 -17.09 -11.27
C ILE A 880 -16.53 -17.59 -11.60
N LEU A 881 -16.12 -18.74 -11.03
CA LEU A 881 -14.79 -19.32 -11.24
C LEU A 881 -14.59 -19.77 -12.69
N VAL A 882 -15.52 -20.54 -13.24
CA VAL A 882 -15.41 -21.09 -14.61
C VAL A 882 -16.14 -20.20 -15.63
N SER A 883 -15.98 -18.89 -15.47
CA SER A 883 -16.38 -17.87 -16.45
C SER A 883 -15.21 -17.56 -17.39
N GLY A 884 -15.48 -17.16 -18.64
CA GLY A 884 -14.39 -16.72 -19.53
C GLY A 884 -13.69 -15.48 -19.01
N ALA A 885 -14.42 -14.62 -18.28
CA ALA A 885 -13.86 -13.42 -17.68
C ALA A 885 -12.75 -13.74 -16.67
N PHE A 886 -13.04 -14.60 -15.67
CA PHE A 886 -12.05 -14.99 -14.66
C PHE A 886 -10.87 -15.74 -15.28
N MET A 887 -11.15 -16.74 -16.11
CA MET A 887 -10.12 -17.57 -16.75
C MET A 887 -9.18 -16.77 -17.64
N SER A 888 -9.70 -15.79 -18.39
CA SER A 888 -8.91 -14.93 -19.27
C SER A 888 -8.17 -13.84 -18.48
N ARG A 889 -8.79 -13.25 -17.45
CA ARG A 889 -8.22 -12.13 -16.69
C ARG A 889 -6.92 -12.48 -15.97
N TYR A 890 -6.82 -13.72 -15.51
CA TYR A 890 -5.67 -14.24 -14.78
C TYR A 890 -4.74 -15.12 -15.63
N ALA A 891 -4.94 -15.14 -16.95
CA ALA A 891 -4.04 -15.71 -17.94
C ALA A 891 -3.02 -14.67 -18.49
N ARG A 892 -1.97 -15.16 -19.16
CA ARG A 892 -1.10 -14.36 -20.06
C ARG A 892 -1.85 -14.06 -21.37
N ASP A 893 -1.16 -13.43 -22.31
CA ASP A 893 -1.62 -13.22 -23.68
C ASP A 893 -1.77 -14.55 -24.45
N ASN A 894 -0.89 -15.54 -24.23
CA ASN A 894 -0.93 -16.85 -24.90
C ASN A 894 -1.30 -18.04 -23.98
N ASP A 895 -0.84 -18.07 -22.73
CA ASP A 895 -1.03 -19.21 -21.80
C ASP A 895 -1.95 -18.91 -20.59
N ALA A 896 -2.59 -19.97 -20.08
CA ALA A 896 -3.41 -20.05 -18.87
C ALA A 896 -2.82 -19.40 -17.61
N ASN A 897 -1.50 -19.40 -17.44
CA ASN A 897 -0.74 -18.84 -16.31
C ASN A 897 -1.20 -19.33 -14.92
N LEU A 898 -0.87 -20.60 -14.66
CA LEU A 898 -1.23 -21.38 -13.46
C LEU A 898 -1.13 -20.57 -12.15
N ILE A 899 0.00 -19.88 -11.96
CA ILE A 899 0.33 -19.10 -10.76
C ILE A 899 -0.71 -18.01 -10.48
N THR A 900 -1.04 -17.17 -11.47
CA THR A 900 -1.97 -16.05 -11.24
C THR A 900 -3.42 -16.50 -11.12
N ARG A 901 -3.81 -17.62 -11.74
CA ARG A 901 -5.13 -18.24 -11.48
C ARG A 901 -5.24 -18.75 -10.05
N ALA A 902 -4.24 -19.48 -9.56
CA ALA A 902 -4.23 -19.99 -8.18
C ALA A 902 -4.25 -18.85 -7.15
N VAL A 903 -3.40 -17.84 -7.30
CA VAL A 903 -3.39 -16.65 -6.42
C VAL A 903 -4.74 -15.90 -6.47
N ALA A 904 -5.40 -15.84 -7.63
CA ALA A 904 -6.74 -15.26 -7.74
C ALA A 904 -7.81 -16.06 -6.98
N VAL A 905 -7.84 -17.39 -7.13
CA VAL A 905 -8.77 -18.24 -6.35
C VAL A 905 -8.56 -18.01 -4.85
N ARG A 906 -7.31 -18.05 -4.39
CA ARG A 906 -6.94 -17.88 -2.97
C ARG A 906 -7.32 -16.50 -2.43
N ARG A 907 -6.83 -15.41 -3.04
CA ARG A 907 -7.07 -14.04 -2.55
C ARG A 907 -8.50 -13.52 -2.81
N LYS A 908 -9.15 -13.90 -3.92
CA LYS A 908 -10.47 -13.36 -4.30
C LYS A 908 -11.64 -14.24 -3.89
N LEU A 909 -11.55 -15.56 -4.06
CA LEU A 909 -12.68 -16.48 -3.85
C LEU A 909 -12.65 -17.16 -2.47
N MET A 910 -11.45 -17.36 -1.91
CA MET A 910 -11.24 -17.90 -0.56
C MET A 910 -10.89 -16.83 0.48
N CYS A 911 -10.57 -15.59 0.06
CA CYS A 911 -10.09 -14.51 0.93
C CYS A 911 -8.89 -14.92 1.81
N GLN A 912 -8.06 -15.85 1.33
CA GLN A 912 -6.83 -16.32 1.98
C GLN A 912 -5.66 -15.40 1.57
N ASP A 913 -4.90 -14.86 2.52
CA ASP A 913 -3.69 -14.12 2.18
C ASP A 913 -2.53 -15.04 1.78
N ILE A 914 -1.85 -14.66 0.71
CA ILE A 914 -0.58 -15.23 0.26
C ILE A 914 0.46 -14.11 0.37
N PRO A 915 1.61 -14.29 1.04
CA PRO A 915 2.67 -13.29 1.08
C PRO A 915 3.09 -12.79 -0.30
N GLU A 916 3.44 -11.50 -0.41
CA GLU A 916 4.11 -10.97 -1.61
C GLU A 916 5.50 -11.61 -1.79
N PRO A 917 6.04 -11.68 -3.03
CA PRO A 917 7.34 -12.28 -3.30
C PRO A 917 8.47 -11.66 -2.46
N PRO A 918 9.36 -12.47 -1.85
CA PRO A 918 10.44 -11.96 -0.99
C PRO A 918 11.37 -10.96 -1.70
N SER A 919 11.81 -9.96 -0.95
CA SER A 919 12.79 -8.97 -1.43
C SER A 919 14.11 -9.63 -1.86
N GLY A 920 14.75 -9.07 -2.89
CA GLY A 920 15.98 -9.61 -3.47
C GLY A 920 15.78 -10.77 -4.45
N VAL A 921 14.60 -11.39 -4.51
CA VAL A 921 14.29 -12.38 -5.57
C VAL A 921 14.05 -11.64 -6.89
N SER A 922 14.94 -11.83 -7.87
CA SER A 922 14.73 -11.28 -9.20
C SER A 922 13.57 -11.98 -9.90
N LEU A 923 12.50 -11.22 -10.17
CA LEU A 923 11.36 -11.64 -10.98
C LEU A 923 11.60 -11.40 -12.49
N ASP A 924 12.85 -11.16 -12.89
CA ASP A 924 13.24 -11.00 -14.30
C ASP A 924 12.99 -12.29 -15.08
N ARG A 925 11.86 -12.30 -15.80
CA ARG A 925 11.42 -13.42 -16.62
C ARG A 925 12.27 -13.59 -17.87
N GLU A 926 12.93 -12.54 -18.35
CA GLU A 926 13.78 -12.59 -19.54
C GLU A 926 15.14 -13.21 -19.19
N ALA A 927 15.73 -12.83 -18.05
CA ALA A 927 16.90 -13.51 -17.50
C ALA A 927 16.60 -14.97 -17.12
N LEU A 928 15.45 -15.27 -16.51
CA LEU A 928 15.04 -16.66 -16.21
C LEU A 928 14.80 -17.47 -17.48
N ALA A 929 14.13 -16.91 -18.50
CA ALA A 929 13.94 -17.56 -19.79
C ALA A 929 15.25 -17.79 -20.53
N LYS A 930 16.19 -16.83 -20.52
CA LYS A 930 17.53 -17.00 -21.10
C LYS A 930 18.34 -18.06 -20.36
N LYS A 931 18.27 -18.10 -19.03
CA LYS A 931 18.95 -19.08 -18.16
C LYS A 931 18.42 -20.51 -18.34
N HIS A 932 17.15 -20.67 -18.67
CA HIS A 932 16.48 -21.96 -18.83
C HIS A 932 16.00 -22.24 -20.27
N ALA A 933 16.55 -21.54 -21.25
CA ALA A 933 16.06 -21.53 -22.64
C ALA A 933 15.93 -22.93 -23.26
N ALA A 934 16.96 -23.78 -23.10
CA ALA A 934 16.94 -25.15 -23.61
C ALA A 934 15.81 -26.01 -23.00
N PHE A 935 15.48 -25.78 -21.73
CA PHE A 935 14.38 -26.50 -21.04
C PHE A 935 13.01 -25.97 -21.46
N PHE A 936 12.85 -24.65 -21.66
CA PHE A 936 11.58 -24.05 -22.09
C PHE A 936 11.26 -24.28 -23.58
N ALA A 937 12.29 -24.55 -24.40
CA ALA A 937 12.18 -24.88 -25.82
C ALA A 937 11.98 -26.38 -26.09
N ASP A 938 12.17 -27.26 -25.10
CA ASP A 938 11.87 -28.69 -25.25
C ASP A 938 10.36 -28.88 -25.49
N PRO A 939 9.94 -29.59 -26.56
CA PRO A 939 8.52 -29.82 -26.84
C PRO A 939 7.80 -30.61 -25.74
N LYS A 940 8.51 -31.34 -24.87
CA LYS A 940 7.94 -32.11 -23.74
C LYS A 940 7.81 -31.33 -22.43
N THR A 941 8.32 -30.10 -22.37
CA THR A 941 8.19 -29.26 -21.18
C THR A 941 6.80 -28.62 -21.12
N THR A 942 5.97 -29.07 -20.17
CA THR A 942 4.64 -28.52 -19.90
C THR A 942 4.71 -27.20 -19.11
N GLU A 943 3.64 -26.40 -19.10
CA GLU A 943 3.62 -25.16 -18.32
C GLU A 943 3.67 -25.41 -16.79
N ARG A 944 3.18 -26.57 -16.32
CA ARG A 944 3.41 -27.04 -14.94
C ARG A 944 4.90 -27.23 -14.65
N MET A 945 5.63 -27.93 -15.53
CA MET A 945 7.08 -28.10 -15.42
C MET A 945 7.85 -26.76 -15.48
N ILE A 946 7.39 -25.78 -16.26
CA ILE A 946 7.96 -24.43 -16.29
C ILE A 946 7.72 -23.71 -14.97
N ALA A 947 6.48 -23.71 -14.47
CA ALA A 947 6.11 -23.07 -13.21
C ALA A 947 6.94 -23.61 -12.06
N ASP A 948 7.00 -24.94 -11.89
CA ASP A 948 7.81 -25.59 -10.86
C ASP A 948 9.30 -25.23 -11.00
N LYS A 949 9.83 -25.19 -12.23
CA LYS A 949 11.24 -24.88 -12.45
C LYS A 949 11.63 -23.42 -12.11
N ILE A 950 10.76 -22.45 -12.40
CA ILE A 950 11.02 -21.05 -12.01
C ILE A 950 10.81 -20.80 -10.51
N THR A 951 10.01 -21.61 -9.82
CA THR A 951 9.74 -21.50 -8.37
C THR A 951 10.52 -22.48 -7.50
N GLU A 952 11.43 -23.25 -8.10
CA GLU A 952 12.38 -24.17 -7.45
C GLU A 952 13.29 -23.53 -6.36
N PRO A 953 13.62 -22.22 -6.36
CA PRO A 953 14.39 -21.61 -5.27
C PRO A 953 13.70 -21.71 -3.91
N THR A 954 14.49 -21.94 -2.85
CA THR A 954 14.02 -22.30 -1.50
C THR A 954 13.10 -21.29 -0.81
N THR A 955 13.12 -20.02 -1.22
CA THR A 955 12.21 -18.98 -0.73
C THR A 955 10.86 -19.02 -1.45
N CYS A 956 10.84 -19.33 -2.75
CA CYS A 956 9.64 -19.45 -3.56
C CYS A 956 8.88 -20.76 -3.30
N SER A 957 9.60 -21.87 -3.15
CA SER A 957 9.02 -23.20 -2.98
C SER A 957 8.05 -23.31 -1.79
N ASN A 958 8.26 -22.53 -0.72
CA ASN A 958 7.41 -22.52 0.48
C ASN A 958 5.93 -22.22 0.19
N CYS A 959 5.65 -21.38 -0.81
CA CYS A 959 4.29 -21.10 -1.28
C CYS A 959 3.95 -21.92 -2.54
N HIS A 960 4.93 -22.11 -3.43
CA HIS A 960 4.65 -22.64 -4.76
C HIS A 960 4.41 -24.16 -4.81
N LEU A 961 5.12 -24.94 -3.99
CA LEU A 961 5.06 -26.41 -4.05
C LEU A 961 3.67 -26.99 -3.77
N GLU A 962 2.90 -26.36 -2.87
CA GLU A 962 1.62 -26.89 -2.39
C GLU A 962 0.46 -25.89 -2.59
N ILE A 963 0.63 -24.62 -2.22
CA ILE A 963 -0.49 -23.66 -2.16
C ILE A 963 -0.87 -23.10 -3.54
N ILE A 964 0.12 -22.93 -4.43
CA ILE A 964 -0.03 -22.21 -5.70
C ILE A 964 0.05 -23.14 -6.92
N ASN A 965 1.17 -23.83 -7.18
CA ASN A 965 1.36 -24.53 -8.46
C ASN A 965 0.37 -25.68 -8.68
N PRO A 966 0.08 -26.57 -7.69
CA PRO A 966 -0.92 -27.62 -7.86
C PRO A 966 -2.33 -27.07 -8.15
N LEU A 967 -2.77 -26.08 -7.37
CA LEU A 967 -4.07 -25.42 -7.56
C LEU A 967 -4.17 -24.76 -8.94
N GLY A 968 -3.07 -24.19 -9.45
CA GLY A 968 -2.99 -23.60 -10.78
C GLY A 968 -3.02 -24.64 -11.89
N GLY A 969 -2.24 -25.72 -11.77
CA GLY A 969 -2.20 -26.85 -12.70
C GLY A 969 -3.55 -27.55 -12.83
N GLY A 970 -4.31 -27.66 -11.74
CA GLY A 970 -5.69 -28.14 -11.75
C GLY A 970 -6.68 -27.26 -12.54
N MET A 971 -6.26 -26.06 -12.98
CA MET A 971 -7.02 -25.18 -13.87
C MET A 971 -6.35 -25.01 -15.25
N GLU A 972 -5.37 -25.85 -15.59
CA GLU A 972 -4.66 -25.79 -16.88
C GLU A 972 -5.55 -26.19 -18.06
N ASN A 973 -6.64 -26.96 -17.81
CA ASN A 973 -7.63 -27.38 -18.79
C ASN A 973 -8.49 -26.24 -19.38
N PHE A 974 -8.21 -24.98 -19.03
CA PHE A 974 -8.76 -23.80 -19.70
C PHE A 974 -7.64 -22.98 -20.35
N ASP A 975 -7.80 -22.59 -21.61
CA ASP A 975 -6.83 -21.77 -22.34
C ASP A 975 -6.81 -20.30 -21.86
N ALA A 976 -5.94 -19.47 -22.44
CA ALA A 976 -5.82 -18.05 -22.10
C ALA A 976 -7.06 -17.19 -22.43
N THR A 977 -8.05 -17.76 -23.12
CA THR A 977 -9.29 -17.12 -23.60
C THR A 977 -10.55 -17.77 -23.01
N GLY A 978 -10.42 -18.62 -21.99
CA GLY A 978 -11.54 -19.27 -21.31
C GLY A 978 -12.21 -20.39 -22.11
N ARG A 979 -11.55 -20.99 -23.10
CA ARG A 979 -12.01 -22.22 -23.77
C ARG A 979 -11.45 -23.45 -23.07
N VAL A 980 -12.19 -24.56 -23.09
CA VAL A 980 -11.70 -25.86 -22.58
C VAL A 980 -10.62 -26.38 -23.53
N ARG A 981 -9.54 -26.94 -22.98
CA ARG A 981 -8.45 -27.57 -23.75
C ARG A 981 -7.96 -28.87 -23.09
N THR A 982 -7.53 -29.82 -23.91
CA THR A 982 -6.94 -31.11 -23.51
C THR A 982 -5.42 -31.18 -23.75
N SER A 983 -4.85 -30.23 -24.49
CA SER A 983 -3.42 -30.13 -24.77
C SER A 983 -2.86 -28.71 -24.55
N ASP A 984 -1.59 -28.61 -24.18
CA ASP A 984 -0.86 -27.35 -24.05
C ASP A 984 -0.47 -26.74 -25.42
N LEU A 985 0.23 -25.59 -25.41
CA LEU A 985 0.67 -24.91 -26.65
C LEU A 985 1.77 -25.66 -27.42
N ARG A 986 2.38 -26.71 -26.84
CA ARG A 986 3.40 -27.58 -27.47
C ARG A 986 2.80 -28.93 -27.91
N GLY A 987 1.52 -29.18 -27.62
CA GLY A 987 0.81 -30.43 -27.94
C GLY A 987 0.94 -31.53 -26.89
N ASN A 988 1.46 -31.24 -25.68
CA ASN A 988 1.45 -32.19 -24.58
C ASN A 988 0.03 -32.34 -24.02
N ALA A 989 -0.34 -33.55 -23.57
CA ALA A 989 -1.61 -33.75 -22.88
C ALA A 989 -1.60 -33.03 -21.51
N ILE A 990 -2.71 -32.37 -21.18
CA ILE A 990 -2.86 -31.67 -19.91
C ILE A 990 -3.25 -32.66 -18.81
N ASP A 991 -2.40 -32.78 -17.79
CA ASP A 991 -2.84 -33.26 -16.48
C ASP A 991 -3.54 -32.11 -15.74
N ALA A 992 -4.83 -32.25 -15.50
CA ALA A 992 -5.62 -31.33 -14.69
C ALA A 992 -5.93 -31.88 -13.28
N SER A 993 -5.31 -33.01 -12.90
CA SER A 993 -5.35 -33.55 -11.55
C SER A 993 -4.54 -32.65 -10.60
N ALA A 994 -5.07 -32.40 -9.41
CA ALA A 994 -4.43 -31.56 -8.39
C ALA A 994 -4.98 -31.88 -6.98
N VAL A 995 -4.26 -31.40 -5.95
CA VAL A 995 -4.67 -31.44 -4.54
C VAL A 995 -4.92 -30.03 -4.04
N PHE A 996 -6.03 -29.82 -3.33
CA PHE A 996 -6.34 -28.57 -2.65
C PHE A 996 -5.71 -28.55 -1.25
N PHE A 997 -4.48 -28.05 -1.15
CA PHE A 997 -3.80 -27.87 0.14
C PHE A 997 -4.41 -26.71 0.95
N SER A 998 -4.40 -26.82 2.28
CA SER A 998 -4.80 -25.79 3.23
C SER A 998 -6.16 -25.10 2.93
N PRO A 999 -7.31 -25.74 3.28
CA PRO A 999 -8.63 -25.11 3.17
C PRO A 999 -8.89 -24.01 4.21
N TYR A 1000 -8.07 -23.91 5.25
CA TYR A 1000 -8.22 -22.98 6.38
C TYR A 1000 -7.97 -21.51 6.02
N GLN A 1001 -8.58 -20.58 6.78
CA GLN A 1001 -8.46 -19.14 6.58
C GLN A 1001 -7.01 -18.62 6.63
N LYS A 1002 -6.20 -19.08 7.61
CA LYS A 1002 -4.74 -18.91 7.61
C LYS A 1002 -4.14 -20.02 6.75
N LEU A 1003 -3.37 -19.66 5.71
CA LEU A 1003 -2.67 -20.66 4.90
C LEU A 1003 -1.57 -21.37 5.71
N GLN A 1004 -1.33 -22.64 5.35
CA GLN A 1004 -0.37 -23.54 5.98
C GLN A 1004 0.74 -23.88 4.99
N PHE A 1005 1.93 -23.30 5.21
CA PHE A 1005 3.08 -23.41 4.30
C PHE A 1005 4.01 -24.55 4.70
N THR A 1006 4.86 -25.02 3.79
CA THR A 1006 5.75 -26.20 4.00
C THR A 1006 6.79 -26.05 5.11
N ASN A 1007 6.91 -24.85 5.68
CA ASN A 1007 7.77 -24.50 6.80
C ASN A 1007 7.00 -24.14 8.10
N ASP A 1008 5.66 -24.08 8.07
CA ASP A 1008 4.85 -23.84 9.28
C ASP A 1008 5.00 -25.06 10.22
N PRO A 1009 5.39 -24.89 11.50
CA PRO A 1009 5.51 -26.00 12.44
C PRO A 1009 4.17 -26.72 12.66
N ASP A 1010 3.06 -25.96 12.68
CA ASP A 1010 1.70 -26.43 12.98
C ASP A 1010 1.03 -27.12 11.77
N ARG A 1011 1.75 -27.33 10.65
CA ARG A 1011 1.16 -27.71 9.35
C ARG A 1011 0.42 -29.06 9.39
N VAL A 1012 -0.90 -28.97 9.34
CA VAL A 1012 -1.80 -30.11 9.11
C VAL A 1012 -1.68 -30.64 7.66
N ILE A 1013 -1.58 -31.96 7.52
CA ILE A 1013 -1.78 -32.69 6.26
C ILE A 1013 -3.18 -33.29 6.28
N TYR A 1014 -4.08 -32.79 5.42
CA TYR A 1014 -5.44 -33.31 5.28
C TYR A 1014 -5.42 -34.75 4.72
N LYS A 1015 -6.13 -35.69 5.35
CA LYS A 1015 -6.17 -37.11 4.96
C LYS A 1015 -7.60 -37.66 4.99
N PRO A 1016 -8.10 -38.29 3.90
CA PRO A 1016 -7.48 -38.39 2.57
C PRO A 1016 -7.27 -37.00 1.93
N GLU A 1017 -6.35 -36.90 0.98
CA GLU A 1017 -6.05 -35.62 0.32
C GLU A 1017 -7.26 -35.10 -0.47
N ILE A 1018 -7.47 -33.78 -0.45
CA ILE A 1018 -8.59 -33.14 -1.16
C ILE A 1018 -8.24 -33.03 -2.65
N VAL A 1019 -8.41 -34.12 -3.39
CA VAL A 1019 -8.15 -34.19 -4.84
C VAL A 1019 -9.27 -33.56 -5.67
N PHE A 1020 -8.90 -33.00 -6.83
CA PHE A 1020 -9.82 -32.61 -7.90
C PHE A 1020 -9.19 -32.80 -9.29
N ASN A 1021 -10.03 -32.83 -10.33
CA ASN A 1021 -9.59 -32.90 -11.72
C ASN A 1021 -10.27 -31.82 -12.59
N GLY A 1022 -9.52 -30.75 -12.90
CA GLY A 1022 -9.99 -29.65 -13.74
C GLY A 1022 -10.77 -28.55 -13.00
N ALA A 1023 -10.83 -27.37 -13.62
CA ALA A 1023 -11.43 -26.17 -12.99
C ALA A 1023 -12.91 -26.31 -12.60
N LYS A 1024 -13.68 -27.17 -13.30
CA LYS A 1024 -15.09 -27.46 -12.98
C LYS A 1024 -15.23 -28.32 -11.73
N ASP A 1025 -14.30 -29.25 -11.51
CA ASP A 1025 -14.27 -30.09 -10.32
C ASP A 1025 -13.74 -29.31 -9.10
N LEU A 1026 -12.81 -28.38 -9.31
CA LEU A 1026 -12.47 -27.36 -8.32
C LEU A 1026 -13.71 -26.53 -7.91
N ALA A 1027 -14.49 -26.06 -8.89
CA ALA A 1027 -15.74 -25.32 -8.62
C ALA A 1027 -16.77 -26.16 -7.84
N ARG A 1028 -16.80 -27.48 -8.07
CA ARG A 1028 -17.59 -28.44 -7.27
C ARG A 1028 -17.07 -28.53 -5.83
N LEU A 1029 -15.77 -28.69 -5.61
CA LEU A 1029 -15.17 -28.67 -4.26
C LEU A 1029 -15.50 -27.38 -3.48
N MET A 1030 -15.53 -26.23 -4.17
CA MET A 1030 -15.92 -24.94 -3.56
C MET A 1030 -17.35 -24.91 -3.00
N VAL A 1031 -18.19 -25.88 -3.35
CA VAL A 1031 -19.57 -26.03 -2.87
C VAL A 1031 -19.69 -27.20 -1.90
N GLU A 1032 -19.08 -28.34 -2.23
CA GLU A 1032 -19.34 -29.65 -1.59
C GLU A 1032 -18.34 -30.02 -0.48
N GLN A 1033 -17.07 -29.63 -0.58
CA GLN A 1033 -16.10 -29.96 0.49
C GLN A 1033 -16.34 -29.00 1.68
N PRO A 1034 -16.56 -29.50 2.92
CA PRO A 1034 -17.07 -28.67 4.01
C PRO A 1034 -16.22 -27.43 4.36
N ASP A 1035 -14.90 -27.57 4.41
CA ASP A 1035 -13.97 -26.52 4.82
C ASP A 1035 -13.79 -25.46 3.73
N ILE A 1036 -13.61 -25.89 2.48
CA ILE A 1036 -13.52 -25.04 1.30
C ILE A 1036 -14.85 -24.29 1.10
N SER A 1037 -15.99 -24.98 1.23
CA SER A 1037 -17.33 -24.39 1.17
C SER A 1037 -17.57 -23.37 2.28
N LYS A 1038 -17.18 -23.68 3.52
CA LYS A 1038 -17.23 -22.74 4.66
C LYS A 1038 -16.39 -21.48 4.38
N GLN A 1039 -15.16 -21.64 3.90
CA GLN A 1039 -14.26 -20.53 3.61
C GLN A 1039 -14.73 -19.69 2.41
N ALA A 1040 -15.24 -20.31 1.34
CA ALA A 1040 -15.78 -19.62 0.17
C ALA A 1040 -17.07 -18.84 0.48
N LYS A 1041 -17.93 -19.36 1.37
CA LYS A 1041 -19.10 -18.64 1.90
C LYS A 1041 -18.71 -17.44 2.76
N ALA A 1042 -17.76 -17.64 3.69
CA ALA A 1042 -17.24 -16.56 4.53
C ALA A 1042 -16.58 -15.46 3.69
N CYS A 1043 -15.87 -15.82 2.62
CA CYS A 1043 -15.31 -14.84 1.68
C CYS A 1043 -16.41 -14.09 0.90
N LEU A 1044 -17.43 -14.78 0.38
CA LEU A 1044 -18.56 -14.12 -0.30
C LEU A 1044 -19.28 -13.13 0.63
N ALA A 1045 -19.55 -13.51 1.88
CA ALA A 1045 -20.11 -12.62 2.91
C ALA A 1045 -19.16 -11.44 3.22
N THR A 1046 -17.84 -11.68 3.28
CA THR A 1046 -16.81 -10.64 3.46
C THR A 1046 -16.88 -9.60 2.35
N GLN A 1047 -16.97 -10.02 1.08
CA GLN A 1047 -17.06 -9.10 -0.07
C GLN A 1047 -18.34 -8.27 -0.05
N PHE A 1048 -19.47 -8.86 0.35
CA PHE A 1048 -20.71 -8.11 0.51
C PHE A 1048 -20.68 -7.12 1.68
N VAL A 1049 -20.06 -7.45 2.81
CA VAL A 1049 -19.78 -6.48 3.87
C VAL A 1049 -18.80 -5.40 3.39
N SER A 1050 -17.77 -5.74 2.60
CA SER A 1050 -16.85 -4.75 2.01
C SER A 1050 -17.58 -3.72 1.13
N PHE A 1051 -18.44 -4.22 0.24
CA PHE A 1051 -19.25 -3.40 -0.66
C PHE A 1051 -20.30 -2.58 0.11
N SER A 1052 -20.96 -3.15 1.12
CA SER A 1052 -22.07 -2.49 1.80
C SER A 1052 -21.62 -1.52 2.91
N SER A 1053 -20.47 -1.76 3.55
CA SER A 1053 -20.04 -1.00 4.74
C SER A 1053 -19.19 0.23 4.44
N GLY A 1054 -18.49 0.32 3.30
CA GLY A 1054 -17.48 1.37 3.07
C GLY A 1054 -16.04 0.97 3.42
N VAL A 1055 -15.85 -0.23 3.95
CA VAL A 1055 -14.62 -0.64 4.64
C VAL A 1055 -14.09 -1.92 3.97
N SER A 1056 -12.82 -1.94 3.57
CA SER A 1056 -12.19 -3.09 2.90
C SER A 1056 -11.98 -4.27 3.85
N SER A 1057 -13.05 -5.00 4.20
CA SER A 1057 -13.08 -6.04 5.24
C SER A 1057 -12.14 -7.25 5.03
N LEU A 1058 -11.36 -7.29 3.94
CA LEU A 1058 -10.24 -8.20 3.74
C LEU A 1058 -9.17 -8.09 4.85
N PHE A 1059 -8.92 -6.91 5.41
CA PHE A 1059 -7.96 -6.78 6.54
C PHE A 1059 -8.45 -7.44 7.84
N LEU A 1060 -9.73 -7.84 7.93
CA LEU A 1060 -10.21 -8.63 9.06
C LEU A 1060 -9.67 -10.06 9.02
N ILE A 1061 -8.99 -10.43 7.93
CA ILE A 1061 -8.46 -11.77 7.63
C ILE A 1061 -6.93 -11.74 7.52
N ASP A 1062 -6.37 -10.68 6.92
CA ASP A 1062 -4.92 -10.46 6.88
C ASP A 1062 -4.35 -10.04 8.26
N LYS A 1063 -3.14 -10.49 8.59
CA LYS A 1063 -2.35 -10.03 9.74
C LYS A 1063 -1.25 -9.03 9.35
N ASP A 1064 -0.94 -8.92 8.06
CA ASP A 1064 0.05 -7.98 7.54
C ASP A 1064 -0.54 -6.55 7.52
N LYS A 1065 -0.18 -5.76 8.54
CA LYS A 1065 -0.59 -4.36 8.70
C LYS A 1065 -0.15 -3.44 7.54
N THR A 1066 0.66 -3.93 6.59
CA THR A 1066 1.13 -3.12 5.44
C THR A 1066 0.19 -3.16 4.23
N ARG A 1067 -0.85 -4.02 4.22
CA ARG A 1067 -1.71 -4.24 3.04
C ARG A 1067 -3.09 -3.60 3.17
N GLU A 1068 -3.35 -2.63 2.29
CA GLU A 1068 -4.66 -2.02 1.99
C GLU A 1068 -5.52 -1.51 3.18
N VAL A 1069 -4.91 -1.01 4.26
CA VAL A 1069 -5.63 -0.16 5.25
C VAL A 1069 -4.81 1.07 5.66
N PRO A 1070 -5.30 2.29 5.43
CA PRO A 1070 -4.68 3.51 5.96
C PRO A 1070 -5.15 3.85 7.40
N PHE A 1071 -5.73 2.90 8.14
CA PHE A 1071 -6.44 3.16 9.39
C PHE A 1071 -6.11 2.20 10.53
N ASN A 1072 -5.83 2.78 11.70
CA ASN A 1072 -5.59 2.07 12.96
C ASN A 1072 -6.92 1.63 13.61
N MET A 1073 -7.66 0.73 12.95
CA MET A 1073 -9.00 0.30 13.39
C MET A 1073 -8.98 -0.36 14.78
N SER A 1074 -9.89 0.03 15.67
CA SER A 1074 -10.03 -0.58 17.00
C SER A 1074 -10.50 -2.04 16.91
N ASP A 1075 -10.09 -2.88 17.85
CA ASP A 1075 -10.52 -4.29 17.85
C ASP A 1075 -12.02 -4.47 18.11
N ALA A 1076 -12.67 -3.49 18.74
CA ALA A 1076 -14.13 -3.41 18.85
C ALA A 1076 -14.79 -3.23 17.47
N GLU A 1077 -14.28 -2.33 16.62
CA GLU A 1077 -14.81 -2.15 15.26
C GLU A 1077 -14.51 -3.37 14.37
N LYS A 1078 -13.32 -3.97 14.49
CA LYS A 1078 -13.00 -5.24 13.80
C LYS A 1078 -13.98 -6.35 14.19
N THR A 1079 -14.30 -6.45 15.49
CA THR A 1079 -15.28 -7.40 16.04
C THR A 1079 -16.67 -7.13 15.48
N ALA A 1080 -17.10 -5.87 15.39
CA ALA A 1080 -18.38 -5.50 14.81
C ALA A 1080 -18.52 -5.96 13.35
N TYR A 1081 -17.55 -5.67 12.47
CA TYR A 1081 -17.65 -6.13 11.07
C TYR A 1081 -17.52 -7.66 10.95
N ARG A 1082 -16.67 -8.33 11.76
CA ARG A 1082 -16.59 -9.80 11.78
C ARG A 1082 -17.93 -10.45 12.18
N CYS A 1083 -18.63 -9.90 13.17
CA CYS A 1083 -19.97 -10.35 13.54
C CYS A 1083 -20.99 -10.24 12.40
N ASN A 1084 -20.92 -9.18 11.62
CA ASN A 1084 -21.80 -9.00 10.45
C ASN A 1084 -21.44 -10.01 9.34
N ILE A 1085 -20.16 -10.36 9.15
CA ILE A 1085 -19.73 -11.42 8.23
C ILE A 1085 -20.20 -12.80 8.71
N GLU A 1086 -20.09 -13.11 10.01
CA GLU A 1086 -20.59 -14.35 10.62
C GLU A 1086 -22.11 -14.49 10.40
N LYS A 1087 -22.88 -13.43 10.73
CA LYS A 1087 -24.32 -13.34 10.53
C LYS A 1087 -24.73 -13.58 9.07
N LEU A 1088 -24.09 -12.89 8.11
CA LEU A 1088 -24.35 -13.12 6.68
C LEU A 1088 -23.96 -14.54 6.22
N THR A 1089 -22.86 -15.09 6.72
CA THR A 1089 -22.41 -16.46 6.41
C THR A 1089 -23.43 -17.49 6.91
N ASN A 1090 -24.02 -17.26 8.07
CA ASN A 1090 -25.08 -18.11 8.63
C ASN A 1090 -26.38 -18.02 7.80
N VAL A 1091 -26.81 -16.83 7.38
CA VAL A 1091 -27.96 -16.68 6.46
C VAL A 1091 -27.69 -17.30 5.09
N LEU A 1092 -26.47 -17.18 4.57
CA LEU A 1092 -26.06 -17.82 3.30
C LEU A 1092 -26.07 -19.35 3.41
N ASN A 1093 -25.71 -19.92 4.57
CA ASN A 1093 -25.78 -21.36 4.85
C ASN A 1093 -27.21 -21.89 4.94
N THR A 1094 -28.14 -21.15 5.58
CA THR A 1094 -29.49 -21.65 5.89
C THR A 1094 -30.57 -21.23 4.90
N SER A 1095 -30.41 -20.07 4.25
CA SER A 1095 -31.45 -19.42 3.42
C SER A 1095 -30.94 -18.96 2.04
N GLY A 1096 -29.67 -19.20 1.72
CA GLY A 1096 -29.09 -18.94 0.40
C GLY A 1096 -28.76 -17.47 0.11
N PRO A 1097 -28.21 -17.19 -1.08
CA PRO A 1097 -27.61 -15.90 -1.40
C PRO A 1097 -28.62 -14.75 -1.48
N ARG A 1098 -29.83 -14.95 -2.01
CA ARG A 1098 -30.84 -13.88 -2.06
C ARG A 1098 -31.28 -13.45 -0.64
N ALA A 1099 -31.38 -14.39 0.30
CA ALA A 1099 -31.69 -14.07 1.69
C ALA A 1099 -30.53 -13.32 2.38
N MET A 1100 -29.28 -13.73 2.11
CA MET A 1100 -28.09 -13.00 2.58
C MET A 1100 -28.12 -11.54 2.11
N LEU A 1101 -28.47 -11.27 0.84
CA LEU A 1101 -28.61 -9.90 0.34
C LEU A 1101 -29.71 -9.10 1.07
N GLN A 1102 -30.81 -9.75 1.47
CA GLN A 1102 -31.90 -9.08 2.21
C GLN A 1102 -31.49 -8.72 3.63
N GLU A 1103 -30.59 -9.49 4.24
CA GLU A 1103 -30.08 -9.21 5.58
C GLU A 1103 -29.09 -8.04 5.61
N ILE A 1104 -28.33 -7.77 4.54
CA ILE A 1104 -27.33 -6.68 4.46
C ILE A 1104 -27.80 -5.34 5.03
N PRO A 1105 -28.92 -4.73 4.59
CA PRO A 1105 -29.38 -3.45 5.13
C PRO A 1105 -30.01 -3.58 6.53
N ALA A 1106 -30.29 -4.80 6.99
CA ALA A 1106 -30.79 -5.11 8.34
C ALA A 1106 -29.65 -5.55 9.30
N LEU A 1107 -28.40 -5.32 8.93
CA LEU A 1107 -27.22 -5.48 9.78
C LEU A 1107 -27.10 -4.33 10.80
N ASP A 1108 -26.65 -4.66 12.00
CA ASP A 1108 -26.43 -3.69 13.08
C ASP A 1108 -25.46 -2.58 12.67
N SER A 1109 -24.42 -2.91 11.90
CA SER A 1109 -23.45 -1.92 11.44
C SER A 1109 -23.96 -0.99 10.35
N VAL A 1110 -25.14 -1.28 9.78
CA VAL A 1110 -25.84 -0.41 8.84
C VAL A 1110 -26.80 0.50 9.61
N ILE A 1111 -27.67 -0.08 10.44
CA ILE A 1111 -28.71 0.63 11.19
C ILE A 1111 -28.12 1.52 12.28
N TYR A 1112 -27.08 1.05 12.97
CA TYR A 1112 -26.43 1.72 14.09
C TYR A 1112 -24.99 2.10 13.75
N ARG A 1113 -24.59 3.30 14.17
CA ARG A 1113 -23.31 3.92 13.83
C ARG A 1113 -22.63 4.52 15.05
N GLN A 1114 -21.31 4.56 15.02
CA GLN A 1114 -20.47 5.11 16.08
C GLN A 1114 -19.33 5.97 15.47
N GLU A 1115 -18.88 6.96 16.25
CA GLU A 1115 -17.62 7.65 15.98
C GLU A 1115 -16.46 6.74 16.42
N TRP A 1116 -15.81 6.12 15.43
CA TRP A 1116 -14.57 5.40 15.62
C TRP A 1116 -13.39 6.38 15.52
N ALA A 1117 -12.27 6.05 16.16
CA ALA A 1117 -11.13 6.97 16.37
C ALA A 1117 -10.22 7.14 15.12
N ARG A 1118 -10.81 7.35 13.92
CA ARG A 1118 -10.11 7.52 12.64
C ARG A 1118 -10.72 8.58 11.74
#